data_AF-A0A3E0ERS5-F1
#
_entry.id   AF-A0A3E0ERS5-F1
#
_cell.length_a   1.000
_cell.length_b   1.000
_cell.length_c   1.000
_cell.angle_alpha   90.00
_cell.angle_beta   90.00
_cell.angle_gamma   90.00
#
_symmetry.space_group_name_H-M   'P 1'
#
loop_
_entity.id
_entity.type
_entity.pdbx_description
1 polymer ?
#
loop_
_entity_poly.entity_id
_entity_poly.type
_entity_poly.pdbx_seq_one_letter_code
_entity_poly.pdbx_strand_id
1 'polypeptide(L)'
;MSINTNTAGLPNIDDLEKLANELFSALPNEFPKEISLSPNASEHPRATKIAETLLSAGNLGGVDAVFPVSNHDTLAGQSGFAPLATPAVSASPIGSVQTPPSFGGFGGSPSVTQYGKAPAFGGYNNAFSDPSIENISQLGDLNVDISEGFASAPAAGSGVSPSGVQTGNNVNLDNPQTGFNDVNLGKNDTNSSALNQNYLPFELEHSSFEAELKTALEALNSSFGIPSLVTTPGIIDTPGSYYFLNQNPFGFDSKKADVTPVSHNEFEGFGGANFDPHIIKKDFPILKETVNGKPLIWFDNAATTQKPQSVIDRVSYFYEHENSNIHRAAHELAARASDAYEAAREKVKVFLNARSVNEIVFVRGATEGINLVAQSWGNHNLVAGDEIVVSNLEHHANIVPWKRLADKKGLKLRVIPVDDDGQILLDEYAKLLNSKTKLVAFTQVSNALGTVTPAKQMVEMAHAAGAKVLLDGAQSVSHMKVDVSYLNADWLVFSGHKIFGPTGIGVVYGKEDLLNEMEPYQSGGNMIQDVTFEEIKYHKAPNRFEAGTGNIADAIGLGAALDYVSKIGIEVIGQYEHFLLDYATNLLKQIPGVRLIGTAANKASVLSFNLQGFTNEEVGQALNKEGIAVRTGHHCAQPILRRMGVETAVRPSLAFYNTTQDVDVFIETLWKLKNKKV
;
A
#
# COMPACT_ATOMS: atom_id res chain seq x y z
N MET A 1 33.97 -21.71 20.86
CA MET A 1 35.43 -21.60 21.10
C MET A 1 35.77 -20.18 21.51
N SER A 2 36.90 -19.95 22.17
CA SER A 2 37.52 -18.61 22.21
C SER A 2 38.25 -18.42 20.88
N ILE A 3 37.95 -17.36 20.14
CA ILE A 3 38.65 -17.04 18.89
C ILE A 3 39.85 -16.18 19.27
N ASN A 4 41.06 -16.56 18.85
CA ASN A 4 42.24 -15.75 19.15
C ASN A 4 42.23 -14.51 18.25
N THR A 5 42.54 -13.34 18.81
CA THR A 5 42.81 -12.16 18.00
C THR A 5 44.30 -12.06 17.70
N ASN A 6 44.64 -11.60 16.50
CA ASN A 6 46.00 -11.25 16.14
C ASN A 6 46.43 -9.95 16.84
N THR A 7 47.69 -9.54 16.67
CA THR A 7 48.27 -8.35 17.31
C THR A 7 47.63 -7.02 16.87
N ALA A 8 46.76 -7.00 15.86
CA ALA A 8 45.95 -5.86 15.44
C ALA A 8 44.51 -5.91 15.98
N GLY A 9 44.18 -6.87 16.86
CA GLY A 9 42.85 -7.03 17.45
C GLY A 9 41.81 -7.70 16.55
N LEU A 10 42.20 -8.14 15.34
CA LEU A 10 41.30 -8.82 14.41
C LEU A 10 41.27 -10.34 14.71
N PRO A 11 40.12 -11.03 14.55
CA PRO A 11 40.05 -12.47 14.81
C PRO A 11 40.93 -13.25 13.81
N ASN A 12 41.54 -14.34 14.26
CA ASN A 12 42.33 -15.22 13.41
C ASN A 12 41.44 -15.88 12.34
N ILE A 13 41.87 -15.81 11.07
CA ILE A 13 41.13 -16.35 9.93
C ILE A 13 41.03 -17.87 10.01
N ASP A 14 42.07 -18.57 10.46
CA ASP A 14 42.08 -20.03 10.59
C ASP A 14 41.07 -20.50 11.67
N ASP A 15 40.98 -19.76 12.79
CA ASP A 15 40.00 -20.00 13.85
C ASP A 15 38.56 -19.73 13.35
N LEU A 16 38.36 -18.72 12.50
CA LEU A 16 37.07 -18.40 11.88
C LEU A 16 36.65 -19.43 10.84
N GLU A 17 37.57 -19.87 9.98
CA GLU A 17 37.35 -20.90 8.96
C GLU A 17 36.97 -22.23 9.62
N LYS A 18 37.70 -22.61 10.67
CA LYS A 18 37.38 -23.80 11.46
C LYS A 18 35.99 -23.72 12.10
N LEU A 19 35.64 -22.57 12.69
CA LEU A 19 34.31 -22.36 13.29
C LEU A 19 33.19 -22.42 12.25
N ALA A 20 33.41 -21.85 11.06
CA ALA A 20 32.47 -21.91 9.95
C ALA A 20 32.27 -23.36 9.47
N ASN A 21 33.34 -24.12 9.30
CA ASN A 21 33.28 -25.51 8.86
C ASN A 21 32.64 -26.44 9.91
N GLU A 22 32.91 -26.23 11.20
CA GLU A 22 32.17 -26.92 12.27
C GLU A 22 30.67 -26.61 12.20
N LEU A 23 30.28 -25.35 12.00
CA LEU A 23 28.88 -24.94 11.84
C LEU A 23 28.21 -25.60 10.61
N PHE A 24 28.83 -25.54 9.43
CA PHE A 24 28.25 -26.12 8.21
C PHE A 24 28.25 -27.65 8.21
N SER A 25 29.21 -28.30 8.87
CA SER A 25 29.22 -29.76 9.06
C SER A 25 28.06 -30.27 9.93
N ALA A 26 27.52 -29.41 10.81
CA ALA A 26 26.38 -29.70 11.67
C ALA A 26 25.01 -29.40 11.03
N LEU A 27 24.99 -28.81 9.83
CA LEU A 27 23.77 -28.49 9.08
C LEU A 27 23.38 -29.63 8.12
N PRO A 28 22.11 -29.69 7.66
CA PRO A 28 21.66 -30.69 6.68
C PRO A 28 22.47 -30.64 5.37
N ASN A 29 22.42 -31.74 4.60
CA ASN A 29 23.24 -32.01 3.41
C ASN A 29 23.18 -31.00 2.24
N GLU A 30 22.43 -29.90 2.37
CA GLU A 30 22.27 -28.85 1.36
C GLU A 30 23.32 -27.72 1.49
N PHE A 31 24.11 -27.70 2.57
CA PHE A 31 25.17 -26.70 2.79
C PHE A 31 26.58 -27.23 2.45
N PRO A 32 27.53 -26.35 2.03
CA PRO A 32 28.91 -26.74 1.77
C PRO A 32 29.59 -27.15 3.09
N LYS A 33 29.99 -28.41 3.21
CA LYS A 33 30.54 -28.96 4.47
C LYS A 33 31.95 -28.45 4.80
N GLU A 34 32.66 -27.94 3.80
CA GLU A 34 33.95 -27.27 3.94
C GLU A 34 33.95 -26.02 3.05
N ILE A 35 34.45 -24.93 3.62
CA ILE A 35 34.66 -23.61 3.03
C ILE A 35 36.06 -23.19 3.44
N SER A 36 36.84 -22.60 2.53
CA SER A 36 38.05 -21.88 2.91
C SER A 36 37.84 -20.37 2.84
N LEU A 37 38.45 -19.66 3.78
CA LEU A 37 38.52 -18.21 3.90
C LEU A 37 39.96 -17.71 3.61
N SER A 38 40.83 -18.60 3.17
CA SER A 38 42.21 -18.33 2.76
C SER A 38 42.28 -17.24 1.69
N PRO A 39 43.16 -16.22 1.84
CA PRO A 39 43.40 -15.23 0.80
C PRO A 39 44.23 -15.78 -0.38
N ASN A 40 44.56 -17.08 -0.39
CA ASN A 40 45.41 -17.67 -1.41
C ASN A 40 44.67 -17.88 -2.75
N ALA A 41 45.12 -17.18 -3.80
CA ALA A 41 44.53 -17.23 -5.13
C ALA A 41 44.52 -18.64 -5.78
N SER A 42 45.38 -19.56 -5.35
CA SER A 42 45.37 -20.95 -5.84
C SER A 42 44.23 -21.80 -5.25
N GLU A 43 43.69 -21.43 -4.08
CA GLU A 43 42.61 -22.15 -3.40
C GLU A 43 41.21 -21.66 -3.84
N HIS A 44 41.14 -20.47 -4.44
CA HIS A 44 39.90 -19.89 -4.98
C HIS A 44 39.93 -19.62 -6.49
N PRO A 45 40.18 -20.63 -7.35
CA PRO A 45 40.42 -20.44 -8.79
C PRO A 45 39.24 -19.78 -9.54
N ARG A 46 38.00 -19.88 -9.04
CA ARG A 46 36.86 -19.13 -9.59
C ARG A 46 36.93 -17.63 -9.30
N ALA A 47 37.28 -17.24 -8.08
CA ALA A 47 37.41 -15.82 -7.70
C ALA A 47 38.59 -15.18 -8.43
N THR A 48 39.73 -15.88 -8.49
CA THR A 48 40.92 -15.49 -9.26
C THR A 48 40.57 -15.24 -10.73
N LYS A 49 39.85 -16.18 -11.37
CA LYS A 49 39.44 -16.06 -12.78
C LYS A 49 38.44 -14.92 -13.04
N ILE A 50 37.59 -14.60 -12.06
CA ILE A 50 36.70 -13.42 -12.13
C ILE A 50 37.52 -12.14 -12.03
N ALA A 51 38.48 -12.06 -11.10
CA ALA A 51 39.38 -10.91 -10.97
C ALA A 51 40.24 -10.70 -12.23
N GLU A 52 40.83 -11.78 -12.78
CA GLU A 52 41.54 -11.76 -14.07
C GLU A 52 40.66 -11.27 -15.21
N THR A 53 39.39 -11.71 -15.27
CA THR A 53 38.44 -11.27 -16.29
C THR A 53 38.15 -9.77 -16.16
N LEU A 54 37.93 -9.27 -14.94
CA LEU A 54 37.69 -7.84 -14.67
C LEU A 54 38.92 -6.99 -15.00
N LEU A 55 40.13 -7.47 -14.69
CA LEU A 55 41.38 -6.80 -15.05
C LEU A 55 41.64 -6.81 -16.57
N SER A 56 41.28 -7.89 -17.27
CA SER A 56 41.41 -7.98 -18.73
C SER A 56 40.45 -7.10 -19.52
N ALA A 57 39.33 -6.69 -18.90
CA ALA A 57 38.30 -5.85 -19.51
C ALA A 57 38.56 -4.34 -19.38
N GLY A 58 39.60 -3.93 -18.65
CA GLY A 58 39.91 -2.53 -18.34
C GLY A 58 41.12 -2.00 -19.11
N ASN A 59 40.90 -1.10 -20.07
CA ASN A 59 41.98 -0.31 -20.68
C ASN A 59 42.47 0.79 -19.70
N LEU A 60 43.31 0.40 -18.74
CA LEU A 60 44.12 1.31 -17.94
C LEU A 60 45.59 1.11 -18.32
N GLY A 61 46.14 2.07 -19.05
CA GLY A 61 47.59 2.16 -19.28
C GLY A 61 48.32 2.27 -17.94
N GLY A 62 49.39 1.48 -17.79
CA GLY A 62 49.95 1.16 -16.48
C GLY A 62 50.54 2.36 -15.71
N VAL A 63 50.20 2.42 -14.42
CA VAL A 63 51.03 2.91 -13.32
C VAL A 63 50.73 2.03 -12.10
N ASP A 64 51.76 1.65 -11.33
CA ASP A 64 51.61 0.80 -10.14
C ASP A 64 50.65 1.41 -9.10
N ALA A 65 49.57 0.69 -8.77
CA ALA A 65 48.59 1.11 -7.78
C ALA A 65 48.79 0.35 -6.46
N VAL A 66 49.66 0.90 -5.59
CA VAL A 66 49.71 0.52 -4.17
C VAL A 66 48.43 1.02 -3.50
N PHE A 67 47.65 0.12 -2.88
CA PHE A 67 46.46 0.48 -2.11
C PHE A 67 46.83 1.19 -0.79
N PRO A 68 46.41 2.44 -0.54
CA PRO A 68 46.54 3.08 0.77
C PRO A 68 45.28 2.85 1.60
N VAL A 69 45.45 2.33 2.81
CA VAL A 69 44.37 2.19 3.81
C VAL A 69 44.05 3.55 4.41
N SER A 70 42.78 3.99 4.33
CA SER A 70 42.33 5.25 4.94
C SER A 70 41.88 5.03 6.40
N ASN A 71 42.75 5.34 7.36
CA ASN A 71 42.33 5.57 8.75
C ASN A 71 41.66 6.94 8.87
N HIS A 72 40.57 7.00 9.62
CA HIS A 72 39.95 8.26 10.05
C HIS A 72 40.61 8.81 11.33
N ASP A 73 40.40 10.11 11.55
CA ASP A 73 40.74 10.92 12.72
C ASP A 73 42.21 11.23 13.02
N THR A 74 42.66 12.40 12.55
CA THR A 74 43.17 13.49 13.42
C THR A 74 43.37 14.77 12.61
N LEU A 75 42.69 15.86 12.99
CA LEU A 75 42.92 17.20 12.43
C LEU A 75 43.42 18.14 13.51
N ALA A 76 44.72 18.45 13.49
CA ALA A 76 45.33 19.45 14.36
C ALA A 76 46.50 20.18 13.66
N GLY A 77 46.27 21.45 13.28
CA GLY A 77 47.24 22.52 13.50
C GLY A 77 48.25 22.90 12.38
N GLN A 78 48.05 24.12 11.86
CA GLN A 78 49.10 25.12 11.55
C GLN A 78 50.00 24.87 10.31
N SER A 79 50.51 25.87 9.57
CA SER A 79 50.51 27.35 9.67
C SER A 79 50.74 28.03 8.30
N GLY A 80 50.40 29.32 8.13
CA GLY A 80 50.82 30.08 6.92
C GLY A 80 50.10 31.42 6.59
N PHE A 81 50.31 32.47 7.41
CA PHE A 81 50.21 33.94 7.15
C PHE A 81 49.33 34.49 5.98
N ALA A 82 48.26 35.29 6.18
CA ALA A 82 48.11 36.67 6.73
C ALA A 82 48.56 37.81 5.77
N PRO A 83 48.10 39.10 5.86
CA PRO A 83 47.21 39.78 6.86
C PRO A 83 45.94 40.44 6.21
N LEU A 84 45.03 41.21 6.84
CA LEU A 84 45.18 42.47 7.63
C LEU A 84 43.81 42.92 8.27
N ALA A 85 43.90 43.83 9.26
CA ALA A 85 42.84 44.72 9.84
C ALA A 85 41.94 44.22 11.00
N THR A 86 42.27 44.70 12.22
CA THR A 86 41.38 44.92 13.38
C THR A 86 41.32 46.44 13.67
N PRO A 87 40.24 46.98 14.28
CA PRO A 87 40.15 47.23 15.75
C PRO A 87 38.69 47.15 16.31
N ALA A 88 38.33 47.29 17.60
CA ALA A 88 38.99 47.14 18.91
C ALA A 88 37.94 47.10 20.07
N VAL A 89 38.22 46.34 21.14
CA VAL A 89 38.11 46.63 22.62
C VAL A 89 36.98 47.58 23.11
N SER A 90 36.12 47.24 24.08
CA SER A 90 36.37 47.12 25.54
C SER A 90 35.13 46.54 26.27
N ALA A 91 35.22 45.60 27.24
CA ALA A 91 35.44 45.72 28.69
C ALA A 91 34.21 45.28 29.54
N SER A 92 34.43 44.40 30.52
CA SER A 92 33.45 43.86 31.51
C SER A 92 33.37 44.79 32.77
N PRO A 93 32.55 44.56 33.86
CA PRO A 93 32.19 43.26 34.47
C PRO A 93 30.78 43.14 35.12
N ILE A 94 30.60 42.04 35.89
CA ILE A 94 29.46 41.63 36.75
C ILE A 94 28.26 41.03 35.96
N GLY A 95 27.73 39.83 36.27
CA GLY A 95 28.20 38.79 37.20
C GLY A 95 27.06 37.90 37.71
N SER A 96 27.11 36.59 37.43
CA SER A 96 26.50 35.48 38.18
C SER A 96 26.74 34.16 37.43
N VAL A 97 26.80 33.05 38.17
CA VAL A 97 27.24 31.73 37.68
C VAL A 97 26.09 30.74 37.82
N GLN A 98 25.78 29.99 36.75
CA GLN A 98 25.49 28.54 36.84
C GLN A 98 25.25 27.89 35.46
N THR A 99 26.10 26.92 35.12
CA THR A 99 25.80 25.73 34.27
C THR A 99 26.63 24.56 34.85
N PRO A 100 26.51 23.33 34.34
CA PRO A 100 25.58 22.28 34.77
C PRO A 100 26.34 21.15 35.52
N PRO A 101 25.79 19.92 35.71
CA PRO A 101 25.93 18.89 34.67
C PRO A 101 24.84 17.78 34.67
N SER A 102 25.16 16.70 33.94
CA SER A 102 24.38 15.51 33.57
C SER A 102 24.46 14.33 34.58
N PHE A 103 24.09 13.12 34.10
CA PHE A 103 24.02 11.80 34.75
C PHE A 103 22.74 11.51 35.57
N GLY A 104 22.24 10.27 35.67
CA GLY A 104 22.68 9.03 35.03
C GLY A 104 22.96 7.88 36.01
N GLY A 105 21.99 6.99 36.19
CA GLY A 105 22.19 5.61 36.67
C GLY A 105 22.16 5.34 38.18
N PHE A 106 21.33 4.35 38.55
CA PHE A 106 21.45 3.40 39.68
C PHE A 106 21.53 3.88 41.15
N GLY A 107 21.01 3.00 42.02
CA GLY A 107 20.93 3.16 43.48
C GLY A 107 19.51 3.56 43.91
N GLY A 108 18.80 2.85 44.78
CA GLY A 108 19.28 1.95 45.82
C GLY A 108 18.71 2.45 47.15
N SER A 109 17.44 2.15 47.43
CA SER A 109 16.72 2.71 48.58
C SER A 109 17.33 2.25 49.92
N PRO A 110 17.62 3.16 50.86
CA PRO A 110 18.16 2.79 52.16
C PRO A 110 17.07 2.26 53.12
N SER A 111 17.38 1.12 53.75
CA SER A 111 17.28 0.81 55.19
C SER A 111 16.49 1.75 56.14
N VAL A 112 15.85 1.31 57.23
CA VAL A 112 15.62 0.02 57.94
C VAL A 112 14.81 0.39 59.20
N THR A 113 13.87 -0.45 59.64
CA THR A 113 13.56 -0.56 61.09
C THR A 113 13.15 -1.98 61.47
N GLN A 114 13.94 -2.59 62.37
CA GLN A 114 13.64 -3.85 63.09
C GLN A 114 12.34 -3.70 63.92
N TYR A 115 11.64 -4.71 64.45
CA TYR A 115 11.86 -6.13 64.84
C TYR A 115 10.53 -6.89 64.64
N GLY A 116 10.40 -8.23 64.62
CA GLY A 116 11.35 -9.35 64.68
C GLY A 116 10.66 -10.69 65.07
N LYS A 117 11.34 -11.82 64.78
CA LYS A 117 11.08 -13.23 65.21
C LYS A 117 9.88 -14.01 64.63
N ALA A 118 10.22 -15.13 64.00
CA ALA A 118 9.36 -16.28 63.65
C ALA A 118 9.14 -17.21 64.89
N PRO A 119 8.33 -18.31 64.85
CA PRO A 119 8.46 -19.43 63.89
C PRO A 119 7.13 -20.00 63.30
N ALA A 120 7.26 -21.00 62.43
CA ALA A 120 6.18 -21.68 61.69
C ALA A 120 5.40 -22.73 62.50
N PHE A 121 4.18 -23.09 62.05
CA PHE A 121 3.58 -24.46 62.13
C PHE A 121 2.22 -24.55 61.38
N GLY A 122 1.97 -25.67 60.68
CA GLY A 122 0.64 -26.14 60.19
C GLY A 122 -0.05 -25.29 59.09
N GLY A 123 -0.74 -25.82 58.07
CA GLY A 123 -1.08 -27.21 57.73
C GLY A 123 -2.35 -27.74 58.40
N TYR A 124 -3.51 -27.60 57.73
CA TYR A 124 -4.63 -28.59 57.69
C TYR A 124 -5.73 -28.17 56.68
N ASN A 125 -6.59 -29.14 56.32
CA ASN A 125 -7.56 -29.11 55.22
C ASN A 125 -9.01 -28.78 55.64
N ASN A 126 -9.89 -28.75 54.62
CA ASN A 126 -11.36 -28.86 54.59
C ASN A 126 -12.12 -27.52 54.71
N ALA A 127 -13.02 -27.11 53.80
CA ALA A 127 -14.03 -27.75 52.91
C ALA A 127 -15.45 -27.74 53.50
N PHE A 128 -16.44 -27.54 52.61
CA PHE A 128 -17.90 -27.42 52.86
C PHE A 128 -18.32 -26.13 53.61
N SER A 129 -19.49 -25.51 53.35
CA SER A 129 -20.57 -25.82 52.38
C SER A 129 -21.48 -24.60 52.14
N ASP A 130 -22.05 -24.52 50.93
CA ASP A 130 -23.29 -23.80 50.63
C ASP A 130 -24.48 -24.39 51.43
N PRO A 131 -25.52 -23.62 51.79
CA PRO A 131 -26.77 -23.87 51.07
C PRO A 131 -27.67 -22.65 50.79
N SER A 132 -28.33 -22.73 49.63
CA SER A 132 -29.50 -21.96 49.23
C SER A 132 -30.75 -22.18 50.10
N ILE A 133 -31.56 -21.11 50.28
CA ILE A 133 -33.03 -21.19 50.51
C ILE A 133 -33.71 -20.01 49.77
N GLU A 134 -34.85 -20.29 49.14
CA GLU A 134 -35.68 -19.31 48.41
C GLU A 134 -36.73 -18.59 49.30
N ASN A 135 -37.30 -17.52 48.74
CA ASN A 135 -38.68 -17.04 48.91
C ASN A 135 -39.16 -16.58 50.32
N ILE A 136 -39.58 -15.30 50.37
CA ILE A 136 -40.91 -14.86 50.82
C ILE A 136 -41.19 -13.47 50.24
N SER A 137 -42.45 -13.20 49.93
CA SER A 137 -42.93 -11.96 49.29
C SER A 137 -43.89 -11.16 50.19
N GLN A 138 -44.08 -9.89 49.80
CA GLN A 138 -45.22 -9.00 50.09
C GLN A 138 -45.31 -8.19 51.42
N LEU A 139 -45.81 -6.95 51.22
CA LEU A 139 -46.42 -6.00 52.16
C LEU A 139 -45.47 -5.33 53.18
N GLY A 140 -45.59 -4.03 53.49
CA GLY A 140 -46.50 -3.00 52.99
C GLY A 140 -46.16 -1.61 53.60
N ASP A 141 -46.79 -0.55 53.11
CA ASP A 141 -46.45 0.86 53.39
C ASP A 141 -46.47 1.28 54.87
N LEU A 142 -45.68 2.31 55.22
CA LEU A 142 -46.08 3.36 56.17
C LEU A 142 -45.21 4.63 56.04
N ASN A 143 -45.85 5.77 55.76
CA ASN A 143 -45.24 7.11 55.68
C ASN A 143 -44.98 7.72 57.07
N VAL A 144 -43.87 8.47 57.23
CA VAL A 144 -43.81 9.72 58.00
C VAL A 144 -42.86 10.70 57.28
N ASP A 145 -43.25 11.98 57.26
CA ASP A 145 -42.64 13.10 56.50
C ASP A 145 -41.95 14.11 57.45
N ILE A 146 -41.51 15.27 56.92
CA ILE A 146 -41.03 16.53 57.54
C ILE A 146 -39.66 16.52 58.29
N SER A 147 -38.74 17.49 58.09
CA SER A 147 -38.75 18.70 57.23
C SER A 147 -37.37 19.40 57.09
N GLU A 148 -37.23 20.22 56.01
CA GLU A 148 -36.31 21.37 55.78
C GLU A 148 -34.80 21.17 55.47
N GLY A 149 -34.29 21.84 54.40
CA GLY A 149 -32.83 21.96 54.21
C GLY A 149 -32.18 22.38 52.85
N PHE A 150 -32.81 23.15 51.95
CA PHE A 150 -32.20 23.88 50.80
C PHE A 150 -31.55 23.14 49.58
N ALA A 151 -32.17 23.37 48.41
CA ALA A 151 -31.65 23.57 47.03
C ALA A 151 -30.32 22.88 46.57
N SER A 152 -30.28 22.19 45.43
CA SER A 152 -30.74 22.68 44.10
C SER A 152 -30.93 21.53 43.09
N ALA A 153 -31.78 21.74 42.08
CA ALA A 153 -32.25 20.69 41.16
C ALA A 153 -31.61 20.77 39.74
N PRO A 154 -31.42 19.64 39.05
CA PRO A 154 -31.17 19.62 37.61
C PRO A 154 -32.49 19.66 36.84
N ALA A 155 -32.65 20.62 35.91
CA ALA A 155 -33.80 20.71 35.03
C ALA A 155 -33.35 20.62 33.56
N ALA A 156 -33.63 19.48 32.92
CA ALA A 156 -33.48 19.32 31.48
C ALA A 156 -34.83 19.57 30.78
N GLY A 157 -34.81 20.30 29.67
CA GLY A 157 -35.88 20.30 28.68
C GLY A 157 -36.78 21.53 28.62
N SER A 158 -36.56 22.38 27.61
CA SER A 158 -37.64 22.89 26.75
C SER A 158 -37.05 23.55 25.50
N GLY A 159 -37.18 22.88 24.36
CA GLY A 159 -36.81 23.39 23.04
C GLY A 159 -37.79 22.83 22.01
N VAL A 160 -38.73 23.66 21.56
CA VAL A 160 -39.81 23.28 20.63
C VAL A 160 -39.55 23.92 19.28
N SER A 161 -39.70 23.14 18.20
CA SER A 161 -39.99 23.67 16.86
C SER A 161 -40.74 22.63 16.02
N PRO A 162 -41.51 23.06 14.99
CA PRO A 162 -42.80 22.41 14.70
C PRO A 162 -42.85 21.66 13.36
N SER A 163 -44.03 21.07 13.12
CA SER A 163 -44.59 20.56 11.84
C SER A 163 -44.73 19.03 11.77
N GLY A 164 -45.72 18.50 12.48
CA GLY A 164 -46.26 17.18 12.19
C GLY A 164 -47.36 17.27 11.13
N VAL A 165 -47.23 16.51 10.04
CA VAL A 165 -48.36 16.12 9.17
C VAL A 165 -48.57 14.63 9.40
N GLN A 166 -49.79 14.24 9.78
CA GLN A 166 -50.15 12.85 10.00
C GLN A 166 -50.26 12.10 8.68
N THR A 167 -49.59 10.95 8.58
CA THR A 167 -50.02 9.84 7.72
C THR A 167 -50.03 8.57 8.57
N GLY A 168 -51.23 8.12 8.94
CA GLY A 168 -51.40 6.85 9.63
C GLY A 168 -51.34 5.69 8.64
N ASN A 169 -50.67 4.61 9.01
CA ASN A 169 -50.83 3.29 8.38
C ASN A 169 -50.62 2.22 9.45
N ASN A 170 -51.71 1.59 9.89
CA ASN A 170 -51.65 0.35 10.66
C ASN A 170 -51.25 -0.78 9.70
N VAL A 171 -50.12 -1.43 9.97
CA VAL A 171 -49.69 -2.60 9.21
C VAL A 171 -50.52 -3.81 9.66
N ASN A 172 -51.33 -4.35 8.74
CA ASN A 172 -52.03 -5.61 8.96
C ASN A 172 -51.11 -6.78 8.54
N LEU A 173 -50.71 -7.59 9.51
CA LEU A 173 -49.78 -8.72 9.31
C LEU A 173 -50.42 -9.91 8.55
N ASP A 174 -51.75 -9.98 8.46
CA ASP A 174 -52.44 -11.11 7.83
C ASP A 174 -52.65 -10.97 6.31
N ASN A 175 -52.26 -9.83 5.70
CA ASN A 175 -52.32 -9.65 4.24
C ASN A 175 -51.35 -8.56 3.71
N PRO A 176 -50.07 -8.89 3.46
CA PRO A 176 -49.09 -7.94 2.92
C PRO A 176 -49.28 -7.72 1.42
N GLN A 177 -49.98 -6.64 1.04
CA GLN A 177 -50.05 -6.21 -0.37
C GLN A 177 -48.76 -5.53 -0.81
N THR A 178 -47.94 -6.23 -1.58
CA THR A 178 -46.78 -5.66 -2.29
C THR A 178 -47.10 -5.43 -3.76
N GLY A 179 -47.33 -4.17 -4.15
CA GLY A 179 -47.52 -3.80 -5.55
C GLY A 179 -47.61 -2.29 -5.74
N PHE A 180 -46.60 -1.68 -6.36
CA PHE A 180 -46.68 -0.31 -6.83
C PHE A 180 -47.50 -0.24 -8.13
N ASN A 181 -48.37 0.75 -8.22
CA ASN A 181 -49.26 0.96 -9.35
C ASN A 181 -48.64 2.04 -10.28
N ASP A 182 -48.14 1.67 -11.46
CA ASP A 182 -47.68 2.63 -12.46
C ASP A 182 -48.86 3.08 -13.33
N VAL A 183 -49.02 4.39 -13.49
CA VAL A 183 -50.15 5.03 -14.16
C VAL A 183 -49.91 5.17 -15.68
N ASN A 184 -48.73 4.81 -16.20
CA ASN A 184 -48.36 4.96 -17.61
C ASN A 184 -48.61 3.73 -18.50
N LEU A 185 -49.08 2.60 -17.96
CA LEU A 185 -49.43 1.41 -18.76
C LEU A 185 -50.93 1.33 -19.03
N GLY A 186 -51.33 1.92 -20.16
CA GLY A 186 -52.71 1.90 -20.66
C GLY A 186 -53.21 0.48 -20.95
N LYS A 187 -54.44 0.17 -20.49
CA LYS A 187 -55.11 -1.11 -20.72
C LYS A 187 -55.72 -1.20 -22.12
N ASN A 188 -55.73 -2.42 -22.66
CA ASN A 188 -56.86 -3.00 -23.39
C ASN A 188 -56.76 -4.54 -23.37
N ASP A 189 -57.39 -5.17 -22.37
CA ASP A 189 -58.56 -6.07 -22.53
C ASP A 189 -58.71 -6.83 -23.88
N THR A 190 -59.10 -8.12 -23.95
CA THR A 190 -59.83 -8.96 -22.97
C THR A 190 -59.87 -10.46 -23.34
N ASN A 191 -60.16 -11.33 -22.34
CA ASN A 191 -60.82 -12.66 -22.41
C ASN A 191 -60.10 -13.83 -23.16
N SER A 192 -60.24 -15.13 -22.84
CA SER A 192 -60.77 -15.94 -21.72
C SER A 192 -60.52 -17.44 -22.07
N SER A 193 -60.42 -18.47 -21.19
CA SER A 193 -60.48 -18.62 -19.72
C SER A 193 -60.05 -20.05 -19.29
N ALA A 194 -59.80 -20.24 -17.98
CA ALA A 194 -60.07 -21.42 -17.11
C ALA A 194 -60.66 -22.72 -17.72
N LEU A 195 -60.33 -23.96 -17.27
CA LEU A 195 -59.57 -24.51 -16.13
C LEU A 195 -59.36 -26.04 -16.37
N ASN A 196 -58.20 -26.65 -16.04
CA ASN A 196 -58.06 -27.59 -14.89
C ASN A 196 -56.73 -28.40 -14.81
N GLN A 197 -56.14 -28.31 -13.62
CA GLN A 197 -55.34 -29.23 -12.79
C GLN A 197 -54.77 -30.59 -13.27
N ASN A 198 -53.64 -30.92 -12.62
CA ASN A 198 -52.95 -32.22 -12.42
C ASN A 198 -51.99 -32.71 -13.51
N TYR A 199 -50.67 -32.59 -13.27
CA TYR A 199 -49.75 -33.69 -12.89
C TYR A 199 -48.32 -33.17 -12.65
N LEU A 200 -47.63 -33.70 -11.63
CA LEU A 200 -46.16 -33.80 -11.56
C LEU A 200 -45.80 -35.21 -12.07
N PRO A 201 -44.69 -35.45 -12.77
CA PRO A 201 -43.50 -35.88 -12.03
C PRO A 201 -42.12 -35.57 -12.69
N PHE A 202 -41.09 -35.86 -11.91
CA PHE A 202 -39.72 -36.14 -12.38
C PHE A 202 -39.63 -37.66 -12.62
N GLU A 203 -39.31 -38.15 -13.82
CA GLU A 203 -38.62 -39.44 -13.99
C GLU A 203 -38.05 -39.66 -15.41
N LEU A 204 -36.96 -40.43 -15.43
CA LEU A 204 -36.04 -40.81 -16.52
C LEU A 204 -36.76 -41.47 -17.73
N GLU A 205 -36.27 -41.43 -18.98
CA GLU A 205 -35.06 -42.15 -19.44
C GLU A 205 -34.58 -41.73 -20.86
N HIS A 206 -33.26 -41.93 -21.11
CA HIS A 206 -32.58 -42.11 -22.41
C HIS A 206 -32.60 -41.04 -23.53
N SER A 207 -31.56 -40.20 -23.56
CA SER A 207 -30.66 -40.06 -24.73
C SER A 207 -29.30 -39.45 -24.31
N SER A 208 -28.21 -39.85 -24.97
CA SER A 208 -26.84 -39.60 -24.47
C SER A 208 -26.23 -38.28 -24.97
N PHE A 209 -25.83 -37.44 -24.00
CA PHE A 209 -25.00 -36.24 -24.18
C PHE A 209 -23.75 -36.45 -25.05
N GLU A 210 -23.16 -37.66 -25.03
CA GLU A 210 -22.04 -38.04 -25.91
C GLU A 210 -22.36 -37.91 -27.41
N ALA A 211 -23.60 -38.11 -27.85
CA ALA A 211 -23.98 -37.98 -29.26
C ALA A 211 -24.00 -36.52 -29.72
N GLU A 212 -24.51 -35.61 -28.88
CA GLU A 212 -24.52 -34.17 -29.15
C GLU A 212 -23.10 -33.58 -29.11
N LEU A 213 -22.30 -33.99 -28.11
CA LEU A 213 -20.89 -33.60 -27.99
C LEU A 213 -20.06 -34.05 -29.20
N LYS A 214 -20.28 -35.27 -29.70
CA LYS A 214 -19.57 -35.79 -30.87
C LYS A 214 -19.97 -35.07 -32.16
N THR A 215 -21.25 -34.74 -32.32
CA THR A 215 -21.75 -33.94 -33.45
C THR A 215 -21.15 -32.52 -33.46
N ALA A 216 -20.99 -31.90 -32.29
CA ALA A 216 -20.34 -30.59 -32.14
C ALA A 216 -18.82 -30.65 -32.45
N LEU A 217 -18.15 -31.74 -32.10
CA LEU A 217 -16.71 -31.95 -32.38
C LEU A 217 -16.44 -32.26 -33.85
N GLU A 218 -17.32 -32.97 -34.54
CA GLU A 218 -17.19 -33.24 -35.98
C GLU A 218 -17.33 -31.97 -36.83
N ALA A 219 -18.09 -30.96 -36.36
CA ALA A 219 -18.23 -29.66 -37.01
C ALA A 219 -16.98 -28.75 -36.91
N LEU A 220 -16.02 -29.05 -36.01
CA LEU A 220 -14.80 -28.27 -35.82
C LEU A 220 -13.60 -28.74 -36.65
N ASN A 221 -13.66 -29.93 -37.24
CA ASN A 221 -12.50 -30.61 -37.84
C ASN A 221 -12.31 -30.39 -39.36
N SER A 222 -13.11 -29.56 -40.02
CA SER A 222 -13.10 -29.41 -41.50
C SER A 222 -12.34 -28.18 -42.05
N SER A 223 -11.70 -27.36 -41.19
CA SER A 223 -11.25 -26.01 -41.58
C SER A 223 -9.77 -25.65 -41.34
N PHE A 224 -8.87 -26.59 -41.00
CA PHE A 224 -7.42 -26.33 -41.04
C PHE A 224 -6.61 -27.55 -41.49
N GLY A 225 -5.99 -27.46 -42.69
CA GLY A 225 -5.08 -28.47 -43.20
C GLY A 225 -3.64 -28.26 -42.72
N ILE A 226 -2.99 -29.32 -42.25
CA ILE A 226 -1.57 -29.34 -41.83
C ILE A 226 -0.76 -30.19 -42.82
N PRO A 227 0.41 -29.72 -43.32
CA PRO A 227 1.36 -30.58 -44.03
C PRO A 227 2.14 -31.50 -43.07
N SER A 228 2.17 -32.80 -43.36
CA SER A 228 3.12 -33.78 -42.79
C SER A 228 4.44 -33.76 -43.59
N LEU A 229 5.63 -34.21 -43.15
CA LEU A 229 6.15 -34.94 -41.97
C LEU A 229 7.65 -34.53 -41.81
N VAL A 230 8.45 -34.90 -40.78
CA VAL A 230 9.29 -36.13 -40.72
C VAL A 230 10.08 -36.22 -39.37
N THR A 231 9.85 -37.30 -38.63
CA THR A 231 10.66 -38.09 -37.64
C THR A 231 11.91 -37.56 -36.89
N THR A 232 11.83 -37.54 -35.53
CA THR A 232 12.70 -38.16 -34.44
C THR A 232 14.26 -38.17 -34.48
N PRO A 233 15.01 -38.45 -33.36
CA PRO A 233 14.62 -38.73 -31.95
C PRO A 233 15.42 -38.02 -30.82
N GLY A 234 14.80 -37.91 -29.62
CA GLY A 234 15.44 -38.12 -28.31
C GLY A 234 16.16 -36.95 -27.60
N ILE A 235 15.80 -36.74 -26.32
CA ILE A 235 16.68 -36.55 -25.13
C ILE A 235 15.80 -36.50 -23.87
N ILE A 236 16.34 -36.98 -22.74
CA ILE A 236 15.68 -37.04 -21.43
C ILE A 236 16.06 -35.78 -20.62
N ASP A 237 15.09 -35.09 -20.01
CA ASP A 237 14.91 -34.94 -18.55
C ASP A 237 14.05 -33.71 -18.18
N THR A 238 13.39 -33.78 -17.03
CA THR A 238 12.60 -32.72 -16.38
C THR A 238 13.51 -31.80 -15.55
N PRO A 239 13.23 -30.48 -15.42
CA PRO A 239 12.08 -30.05 -14.61
C PRO A 239 11.36 -28.74 -15.04
N GLY A 240 10.06 -28.66 -14.71
CA GLY A 240 9.42 -27.40 -14.32
C GLY A 240 9.35 -26.24 -15.33
N SER A 241 9.15 -26.48 -16.62
CA SER A 241 8.94 -25.41 -17.60
C SER A 241 7.50 -24.87 -17.55
N TYR A 242 7.31 -23.63 -17.07
CA TYR A 242 6.03 -22.92 -17.22
C TYR A 242 5.74 -22.63 -18.70
N TYR A 243 4.48 -22.84 -19.12
CA TYR A 243 4.05 -22.86 -20.52
C TYR A 243 4.26 -21.54 -21.30
N PHE A 244 4.50 -20.42 -20.61
CA PHE A 244 4.65 -19.09 -21.21
C PHE A 244 6.07 -18.76 -21.72
N LEU A 245 7.06 -19.64 -21.54
CA LEU A 245 8.46 -19.34 -21.89
C LEU A 245 8.82 -19.51 -23.38
N ASN A 246 7.96 -20.16 -24.18
CA ASN A 246 8.29 -20.55 -25.56
C ASN A 246 7.81 -19.56 -26.64
N GLN A 247 7.21 -18.43 -26.27
CA GLN A 247 6.86 -17.35 -27.21
C GLN A 247 7.21 -16.02 -26.58
N ASN A 248 7.97 -15.19 -27.31
CA ASN A 248 8.29 -13.82 -26.91
C ASN A 248 7.53 -12.83 -27.81
N PRO A 249 6.25 -12.52 -27.53
CA PRO A 249 5.49 -11.49 -28.25
C PRO A 249 6.02 -10.06 -27.97
N PHE A 250 7.06 -9.93 -27.15
CA PHE A 250 7.58 -8.68 -26.60
C PHE A 250 8.91 -8.23 -27.21
N GLY A 251 9.36 -8.88 -28.28
CA GLY A 251 10.44 -8.37 -29.12
C GLY A 251 10.09 -7.00 -29.72
N PHE A 252 11.10 -6.22 -30.11
CA PHE A 252 10.91 -5.01 -30.92
C PHE A 252 10.48 -5.42 -32.34
N ASP A 253 9.20 -5.73 -32.52
CA ASP A 253 8.65 -6.13 -33.82
C ASP A 253 8.59 -4.94 -34.77
N SER A 254 9.31 -5.03 -35.88
CA SER A 254 9.43 -3.98 -36.90
C SER A 254 8.18 -3.85 -37.79
N LYS A 255 7.10 -4.57 -37.49
CA LYS A 255 5.90 -4.71 -38.35
C LYS A 255 4.64 -4.00 -37.88
N LYS A 256 4.67 -3.20 -36.81
CA LYS A 256 3.53 -2.36 -36.38
C LYS A 256 3.90 -0.87 -36.28
N ALA A 257 4.44 -0.32 -37.37
CA ALA A 257 4.85 1.08 -37.47
C ALA A 257 4.02 1.90 -38.49
N ASP A 258 2.73 1.58 -38.64
CA ASP A 258 1.77 2.52 -39.26
C ASP A 258 1.30 3.53 -38.20
N VAL A 259 2.13 4.55 -37.97
CA VAL A 259 1.77 5.72 -37.15
C VAL A 259 1.80 6.93 -38.06
N THR A 260 0.63 7.43 -38.43
CA THR A 260 0.50 8.76 -39.04
C THR A 260 1.01 9.82 -38.06
N PRO A 261 1.98 10.66 -38.43
CA PRO A 261 2.51 11.69 -37.52
C PRO A 261 1.45 12.76 -37.26
N VAL A 262 0.81 12.68 -36.10
CA VAL A 262 -0.08 13.72 -35.56
C VAL A 262 0.78 14.95 -35.27
N SER A 263 0.43 16.07 -35.89
CA SER A 263 1.18 17.33 -35.68
C SER A 263 0.87 17.90 -34.29
N HIS A 264 1.81 18.68 -33.72
CA HIS A 264 1.59 19.39 -32.43
C HIS A 264 0.33 20.28 -32.43
N ASN A 265 -0.22 20.62 -33.59
CA ASN A 265 -1.38 21.50 -33.74
C ASN A 265 -2.74 20.79 -33.57
N GLU A 266 -2.78 19.46 -33.45
CA GLU A 266 -4.04 18.70 -33.29
C GLU A 266 -4.48 18.52 -31.82
N PHE A 267 -3.62 18.84 -30.86
CA PHE A 267 -4.01 18.93 -29.45
C PHE A 267 -4.56 20.33 -29.15
N GLU A 268 -5.88 20.49 -29.27
CA GLU A 268 -6.57 21.62 -28.66
C GLU A 268 -6.29 21.63 -27.14
N GLY A 269 -6.02 22.81 -26.58
CA GLY A 269 -5.67 22.94 -25.17
C GLY A 269 -6.79 22.47 -24.24
N PHE A 270 -6.44 22.03 -23.03
CA PHE A 270 -7.39 21.46 -22.07
C PHE A 270 -8.62 22.37 -21.84
N GLY A 271 -9.78 21.97 -22.38
CA GLY A 271 -11.01 22.77 -22.38
C GLY A 271 -11.74 22.86 -21.04
N GLY A 272 -11.17 22.33 -19.95
CA GLY A 272 -11.73 22.45 -18.61
C GLY A 272 -11.65 23.88 -18.10
N ALA A 273 -12.80 24.58 -18.10
CA ALA A 273 -12.92 26.04 -18.08
C ALA A 273 -12.31 26.82 -16.88
N ASN A 274 -11.63 26.17 -15.92
CA ASN A 274 -10.99 26.81 -14.76
C ASN A 274 -9.72 26.10 -14.25
N PHE A 275 -9.07 25.23 -15.05
CA PHE A 275 -7.85 24.53 -14.61
C PHE A 275 -6.58 25.08 -15.29
N ASP A 276 -5.67 25.66 -14.49
CA ASP A 276 -4.35 26.11 -14.95
C ASP A 276 -3.23 25.44 -14.12
N PRO A 277 -2.45 24.51 -14.70
CA PRO A 277 -1.37 23.84 -14.00
C PRO A 277 -0.23 24.79 -13.61
N HIS A 278 -0.03 25.92 -14.32
CA HIS A 278 1.01 26.90 -13.99
C HIS A 278 0.66 27.74 -12.78
N ILE A 279 -0.63 27.93 -12.47
CA ILE A 279 -1.07 28.52 -11.20
C ILE A 279 -0.84 27.50 -10.08
N ILE A 280 -1.33 26.28 -10.25
CA ILE A 280 -1.22 25.21 -9.25
C ILE A 280 0.25 24.90 -8.89
N LYS A 281 1.15 24.82 -9.88
CA LYS A 281 2.59 24.55 -9.69
C LYS A 281 3.26 25.55 -8.74
N LYS A 282 2.70 26.75 -8.53
CA LYS A 282 3.22 27.77 -7.58
C LYS A 282 2.98 27.39 -6.12
N ASP A 283 1.94 26.60 -5.84
CA ASP A 283 1.61 26.13 -4.49
C ASP A 283 2.60 25.07 -3.99
N PHE A 284 3.36 24.44 -4.88
CA PHE A 284 4.34 23.41 -4.56
C PHE A 284 5.75 24.03 -4.51
N PRO A 285 6.26 24.46 -3.34
CA PRO A 285 7.50 25.26 -3.26
C PRO A 285 8.71 24.57 -3.88
N ILE A 286 8.85 23.25 -3.70
CA ILE A 286 9.94 22.44 -4.24
C ILE A 286 10.01 22.43 -5.79
N LEU A 287 8.90 22.71 -6.49
CA LEU A 287 8.90 22.77 -7.96
C LEU A 287 9.51 24.07 -8.51
N LYS A 288 9.99 24.96 -7.63
CA LYS A 288 10.78 26.16 -7.97
C LYS A 288 12.30 25.89 -7.94
N GLU A 289 12.71 24.72 -7.43
CA GLU A 289 14.11 24.35 -7.32
C GLU A 289 14.77 24.13 -8.69
N THR A 290 16.10 24.23 -8.70
CA THR A 290 16.91 23.88 -9.88
C THR A 290 17.78 22.66 -9.61
N VAL A 291 17.81 21.72 -10.55
CA VAL A 291 18.60 20.49 -10.50
C VAL A 291 19.53 20.50 -11.72
N ASN A 292 20.83 20.31 -11.51
CA ASN A 292 21.86 20.38 -12.57
C ASN A 292 21.84 21.69 -13.38
N GLY A 293 21.43 22.81 -12.76
CA GLY A 293 21.30 24.11 -13.43
C GLY A 293 20.07 24.26 -14.33
N LYS A 294 19.09 23.35 -14.21
CA LYS A 294 17.82 23.33 -14.96
C LYS A 294 16.63 23.41 -14.00
N PRO A 295 15.47 23.96 -14.38
CA PRO A 295 14.25 23.87 -13.59
C PRO A 295 13.87 22.42 -13.30
N LEU A 296 13.40 22.10 -12.09
CA LEU A 296 12.96 20.76 -11.74
C LEU A 296 11.68 20.36 -12.52
N ILE A 297 11.77 19.25 -13.26
CA ILE A 297 10.61 18.55 -13.84
C ILE A 297 10.42 17.25 -13.06
N TRP A 298 9.41 17.21 -12.20
CA TRP A 298 9.14 16.04 -11.35
C TRP A 298 8.15 15.07 -11.99
N PHE A 299 8.64 13.91 -12.44
CA PHE A 299 7.88 12.81 -13.05
C PHE A 299 8.02 11.47 -12.28
N ASP A 300 8.32 11.48 -10.97
CA ASP A 300 8.29 10.26 -10.12
C ASP A 300 7.12 10.27 -9.11
N ASN A 301 5.99 10.86 -9.52
CA ASN A 301 4.78 11.00 -8.72
C ASN A 301 4.24 9.66 -8.19
N ALA A 302 4.30 8.59 -8.99
CA ALA A 302 3.86 7.26 -8.59
C ALA A 302 4.82 6.55 -7.61
N ALA A 303 5.95 7.17 -7.23
CA ALA A 303 6.72 6.81 -6.03
C ALA A 303 6.31 7.72 -4.86
N THR A 304 6.36 9.03 -5.04
CA THR A 304 5.82 10.03 -4.11
C THR A 304 5.48 11.32 -4.86
N THR A 305 4.37 11.95 -4.49
CA THR A 305 4.01 13.28 -4.98
C THR A 305 4.64 14.37 -4.11
N GLN A 306 4.76 15.58 -4.66
CA GLN A 306 5.21 16.76 -3.91
C GLN A 306 4.08 17.32 -3.03
N LYS A 307 4.41 18.28 -2.17
CA LYS A 307 3.51 18.79 -1.12
C LYS A 307 3.13 20.25 -1.43
N PRO A 308 1.83 20.63 -1.41
CA PRO A 308 1.43 22.01 -1.51
C PRO A 308 1.74 22.74 -0.19
N GLN A 309 1.95 24.05 -0.26
CA GLN A 309 2.32 24.89 0.88
C GLN A 309 1.33 24.75 2.04
N SER A 310 0.03 24.61 1.76
CA SER A 310 -1.01 24.40 2.79
C SER A 310 -0.83 23.14 3.64
N VAL A 311 -0.20 22.09 3.11
CA VAL A 311 0.14 20.87 3.88
C VAL A 311 1.35 21.12 4.78
N ILE A 312 2.37 21.79 4.24
CA ILE A 312 3.60 22.15 4.96
C ILE A 312 3.25 23.08 6.14
N ASP A 313 2.51 24.15 5.85
CA ASP A 313 2.05 25.13 6.83
C ASP A 313 1.19 24.47 7.91
N ARG A 314 0.30 23.53 7.55
CA ARG A 314 -0.57 22.87 8.53
C ARG A 314 0.22 22.01 9.52
N VAL A 315 1.26 21.32 9.06
CA VAL A 315 2.15 20.52 9.92
C VAL A 315 3.01 21.43 10.80
N SER A 316 3.54 22.54 10.26
CA SER A 316 4.28 23.53 11.05
C SER A 316 3.41 24.14 12.16
N TYR A 317 2.19 24.58 11.79
CA TYR A 317 1.22 25.15 12.71
C TYR A 317 0.86 24.20 13.87
N PHE A 318 0.72 22.89 13.60
CA PHE A 318 0.48 21.91 14.65
C PHE A 318 1.62 21.92 15.69
N TYR A 319 2.87 21.84 15.23
CA TYR A 319 4.03 21.83 16.13
C TYR A 319 4.26 23.15 16.85
N GLU A 320 3.92 24.28 16.23
CA GLU A 320 4.08 25.62 16.79
C GLU A 320 2.98 26.00 17.80
N HIS A 321 1.75 25.49 17.65
CA HIS A 321 0.57 26.03 18.34
C HIS A 321 -0.43 25.02 18.94
N GLU A 322 -0.40 23.75 18.54
CA GLU A 322 -1.40 22.74 18.95
C GLU A 322 -0.80 21.50 19.61
N ASN A 323 0.51 21.26 19.47
CA ASN A 323 1.14 19.98 19.77
C ASN A 323 0.87 19.47 21.19
N SER A 324 0.22 18.31 21.23
CA SER A 324 -0.02 17.52 22.42
C SER A 324 -0.30 16.06 22.03
N ASN A 325 -0.32 15.17 23.02
CA ASN A 325 -0.89 13.84 22.85
C ASN A 325 -2.42 13.90 22.98
N ILE A 326 -3.11 12.90 22.43
CA ILE A 326 -4.56 12.91 22.19
C ILE A 326 -5.36 12.05 23.19
N HIS A 327 -6.68 12.24 23.19
CA HIS A 327 -7.74 11.45 23.87
C HIS A 327 -7.74 11.38 25.41
N ARG A 328 -6.61 11.52 26.12
CA ARG A 328 -6.51 11.17 27.56
C ARG A 328 -6.10 12.29 28.52
N ALA A 329 -6.07 13.54 28.09
CA ALA A 329 -5.68 14.66 28.96
C ALA A 329 -6.72 15.79 28.98
N ALA A 330 -7.02 16.30 30.18
CA ALA A 330 -8.06 17.30 30.43
C ALA A 330 -7.60 18.76 30.24
N HIS A 331 -6.59 19.00 29.38
CA HIS A 331 -6.03 20.33 29.15
C HIS A 331 -6.19 20.78 27.69
N GLU A 332 -6.31 22.09 27.49
CA GLU A 332 -6.66 22.75 26.23
C GLU A 332 -5.88 22.22 24.99
N LEU A 333 -4.55 22.08 25.08
CA LEU A 333 -3.75 21.58 23.95
C LEU A 333 -4.08 20.13 23.56
N ALA A 334 -4.49 19.28 24.51
CA ALA A 334 -4.88 17.90 24.22
C ALA A 334 -6.25 17.84 23.54
N ALA A 335 -7.17 18.74 23.92
CA ALA A 335 -8.44 18.91 23.22
C ALA A 335 -8.20 19.33 21.76
N ARG A 336 -7.44 20.43 21.53
CA ARG A 336 -7.11 20.91 20.18
C ARG A 336 -6.42 19.86 19.31
N ALA A 337 -5.42 19.15 19.85
CA ALA A 337 -4.74 18.08 19.12
C ALA A 337 -5.68 16.91 18.78
N SER A 338 -6.60 16.56 19.69
CA SER A 338 -7.60 15.50 19.45
C SER A 338 -8.63 15.92 18.40
N ASP A 339 -9.16 17.14 18.50
CA ASP A 339 -10.11 17.70 17.54
C ASP A 339 -9.49 17.79 16.14
N ALA A 340 -8.23 18.22 16.02
CA ALA A 340 -7.52 18.28 14.75
C ALA A 340 -7.28 16.89 14.14
N TYR A 341 -6.92 15.89 14.96
CA TYR A 341 -6.68 14.51 14.53
C TYR A 341 -7.98 13.84 14.04
N GLU A 342 -9.08 13.97 14.80
CA GLU A 342 -10.37 13.40 14.42
C GLU A 342 -11.04 14.16 13.27
N ALA A 343 -10.82 15.48 13.15
CA ALA A 343 -11.22 16.23 11.95
C ALA A 343 -10.49 15.75 10.69
N ALA A 344 -9.24 15.29 10.80
CA ALA A 344 -8.56 14.64 9.68
C ALA A 344 -9.16 13.27 9.34
N ARG A 345 -9.62 12.50 10.35
CA ARG A 345 -10.33 11.23 10.14
C ARG A 345 -11.67 11.41 9.42
N GLU A 346 -12.46 12.43 9.80
CA GLU A 346 -13.69 12.78 9.09
C GLU A 346 -13.42 13.19 7.63
N LYS A 347 -12.35 13.96 7.36
CA LYS A 347 -11.93 14.29 5.98
C LYS A 347 -11.59 13.06 5.14
N VAL A 348 -10.88 12.09 5.71
CA VAL A 348 -10.61 10.79 5.04
C VAL A 348 -11.90 10.05 4.73
N LYS A 349 -12.83 9.96 5.70
CA LYS A 349 -14.13 9.31 5.52
C LYS A 349 -14.95 10.00 4.41
N VAL A 350 -15.04 11.34 4.41
CA VAL A 350 -15.72 12.10 3.35
C VAL A 350 -15.05 11.88 1.98
N PHE A 351 -13.72 11.95 1.91
CA PHE A 351 -12.96 11.79 0.67
C PHE A 351 -13.16 10.41 0.02
N LEU A 352 -13.25 9.35 0.82
CA LEU A 352 -13.49 7.98 0.35
C LEU A 352 -14.99 7.63 0.17
N ASN A 353 -15.91 8.50 0.56
CA ASN A 353 -17.34 8.19 0.73
C ASN A 353 -17.61 6.97 1.65
N ALA A 354 -16.88 6.91 2.77
CA ALA A 354 -17.12 5.95 3.84
C ALA A 354 -18.32 6.37 4.71
N ARG A 355 -18.96 5.42 5.39
CA ARG A 355 -20.18 5.65 6.18
C ARG A 355 -19.87 6.23 7.55
N SER A 356 -18.80 5.76 8.18
CA SER A 356 -18.43 6.07 9.56
C SER A 356 -16.94 6.36 9.69
N VAL A 357 -16.57 7.25 10.61
CA VAL A 357 -15.15 7.46 10.96
C VAL A 357 -14.53 6.21 11.62
N ASN A 358 -15.35 5.32 12.18
CA ASN A 358 -14.91 4.06 12.76
C ASN A 358 -14.42 3.06 11.69
N GLU A 359 -14.76 3.30 10.42
CA GLU A 359 -14.23 2.53 9.28
C GLU A 359 -12.82 2.97 8.88
N ILE A 360 -12.29 4.06 9.45
CA ILE A 360 -11.02 4.68 9.05
C ILE A 360 -9.96 4.48 10.14
N VAL A 361 -8.99 3.62 9.86
CA VAL A 361 -7.80 3.38 10.71
C VAL A 361 -6.58 4.07 10.10
N PHE A 362 -5.86 4.87 10.90
CA PHE A 362 -4.57 5.43 10.52
C PHE A 362 -3.43 4.42 10.73
N VAL A 363 -2.55 4.35 9.74
CA VAL A 363 -1.35 3.48 9.71
C VAL A 363 -0.18 4.26 9.10
N ARG A 364 1.04 3.71 9.09
CA ARG A 364 2.22 4.36 8.48
C ARG A 364 2.17 4.45 6.94
N GLY A 365 1.28 3.70 6.30
CA GLY A 365 1.12 3.63 4.84
C GLY A 365 0.36 2.37 4.41
N ALA A 366 -0.03 2.29 3.13
CA ALA A 366 -0.77 1.16 2.56
C ALA A 366 -0.12 -0.21 2.86
N THR A 367 1.22 -0.29 2.84
CA THR A 367 1.97 -1.51 3.18
C THR A 367 1.68 -2.00 4.60
N GLU A 368 1.59 -1.11 5.58
CA GLU A 368 1.22 -1.50 6.95
C GLU A 368 -0.25 -1.90 7.02
N GLY A 369 -1.13 -1.20 6.30
CA GLY A 369 -2.54 -1.57 6.18
C GLY A 369 -2.79 -2.97 5.63
N ILE A 370 -2.08 -3.37 4.58
CA ILE A 370 -2.17 -4.74 4.03
C ILE A 370 -1.63 -5.76 5.05
N ASN A 371 -0.56 -5.44 5.77
CA ASN A 371 -0.03 -6.32 6.82
C ASN A 371 -0.98 -6.42 8.03
N LEU A 372 -1.68 -5.35 8.40
CA LEU A 372 -2.74 -5.36 9.42
C LEU A 372 -3.82 -6.38 9.02
N VAL A 373 -4.41 -6.26 7.83
CA VAL A 373 -5.46 -7.20 7.38
C VAL A 373 -4.93 -8.63 7.24
N ALA A 374 -3.68 -8.82 6.78
CA ALA A 374 -3.07 -10.15 6.67
C ALA A 374 -2.78 -10.81 8.03
N GLN A 375 -2.27 -10.06 9.02
CA GLN A 375 -1.89 -10.61 10.33
C GLN A 375 -3.04 -10.64 11.34
N SER A 376 -4.08 -9.83 11.15
CA SER A 376 -5.32 -9.87 11.92
C SER A 376 -6.33 -10.81 11.25
N TRP A 377 -7.13 -10.31 10.30
CA TRP A 377 -8.20 -11.07 9.65
C TRP A 377 -7.68 -12.34 8.99
N GLY A 378 -6.63 -12.24 8.16
CA GLY A 378 -6.11 -13.37 7.39
C GLY A 378 -5.55 -14.49 8.26
N ASN A 379 -4.77 -14.14 9.30
CA ASN A 379 -4.18 -15.12 10.21
C ASN A 379 -5.23 -15.78 11.12
N HIS A 380 -6.34 -15.11 11.45
CA HIS A 380 -7.44 -15.72 12.19
C HIS A 380 -8.33 -16.61 11.28
N ASN A 381 -8.79 -16.09 10.14
CA ASN A 381 -9.89 -16.68 9.36
C ASN A 381 -9.48 -17.70 8.30
N LEU A 382 -8.26 -17.63 7.74
CA LEU A 382 -7.85 -18.51 6.64
C LEU A 382 -7.25 -19.82 7.15
N VAL A 383 -7.65 -20.97 6.60
CA VAL A 383 -7.17 -22.31 7.00
C VAL A 383 -6.50 -23.06 5.86
N ALA A 384 -5.73 -24.11 6.19
CA ALA A 384 -4.98 -24.90 5.20
C ALA A 384 -5.87 -25.39 4.05
N GLY A 385 -5.44 -25.15 2.81
CA GLY A 385 -6.20 -25.47 1.61
C GLY A 385 -7.14 -24.38 1.08
N ASP A 386 -7.37 -23.29 1.83
CA ASP A 386 -8.01 -22.08 1.31
C ASP A 386 -7.14 -21.38 0.24
N GLU A 387 -7.77 -20.56 -0.59
CA GLU A 387 -7.12 -19.81 -1.66
C GLU A 387 -7.22 -18.29 -1.45
N ILE A 388 -6.09 -17.62 -1.65
CA ILE A 388 -5.98 -16.16 -1.81
C ILE A 388 -5.74 -15.89 -3.29
N VAL A 389 -6.53 -15.00 -3.89
CA VAL A 389 -6.34 -14.54 -5.27
C VAL A 389 -5.72 -13.14 -5.26
N VAL A 390 -4.63 -12.95 -5.99
CA VAL A 390 -4.00 -11.64 -6.25
C VAL A 390 -3.90 -11.38 -7.75
N SER A 391 -3.68 -10.16 -8.22
CA SER A 391 -3.48 -9.92 -9.66
C SER A 391 -2.02 -9.98 -10.10
N ASN A 392 -1.76 -10.11 -11.40
CA ASN A 392 -0.43 -9.89 -11.96
C ASN A 392 0.09 -8.47 -11.72
N LEU A 393 -0.80 -7.46 -11.62
CA LEU A 393 -0.50 -6.02 -11.54
C LEU A 393 0.00 -5.55 -10.16
N GLU A 394 -0.01 -6.42 -9.15
CA GLU A 394 0.23 -6.01 -7.76
C GLU A 394 1.64 -5.43 -7.52
N HIS A 395 1.65 -4.36 -6.74
CA HIS A 395 2.85 -3.90 -6.06
C HIS A 395 3.27 -4.94 -4.99
N HIS A 396 4.57 -5.09 -4.72
CA HIS A 396 5.10 -6.09 -3.78
C HIS A 396 4.43 -6.05 -2.38
N ALA A 397 3.97 -4.87 -1.93
CA ALA A 397 3.23 -4.72 -0.68
C ALA A 397 1.92 -5.53 -0.64
N ASN A 398 1.26 -5.75 -1.78
CA ASN A 398 0.06 -6.56 -1.93
C ASN A 398 0.35 -7.99 -2.46
N ILE A 399 1.60 -8.46 -2.33
CA ILE A 399 2.01 -9.84 -2.66
C ILE A 399 2.66 -10.50 -1.45
N VAL A 400 3.69 -9.85 -0.88
CA VAL A 400 4.55 -10.45 0.15
C VAL A 400 3.78 -10.85 1.43
N PRO A 401 2.84 -10.06 1.98
CA PRO A 401 2.07 -10.46 3.16
C PRO A 401 1.26 -11.73 2.91
N TRP A 402 0.56 -11.81 1.77
CA TRP A 402 -0.24 -12.97 1.39
C TRP A 402 0.59 -14.21 1.12
N LYS A 403 1.72 -14.08 0.41
CA LYS A 403 2.64 -15.20 0.18
C LYS A 403 3.21 -15.76 1.49
N ARG A 404 3.65 -14.89 2.41
CA ARG A 404 4.15 -15.30 3.73
C ARG A 404 3.07 -16.00 4.56
N LEU A 405 1.83 -15.51 4.51
CA LEU A 405 0.70 -16.14 5.20
C LEU A 405 0.34 -17.49 4.58
N ALA A 406 0.35 -17.58 3.25
CA ALA A 406 0.10 -18.81 2.50
C ALA A 406 1.12 -19.89 2.85
N ASP A 407 2.40 -19.56 2.84
CA ASP A 407 3.49 -20.48 3.20
C ASP A 407 3.39 -20.94 4.67
N LYS A 408 3.05 -20.04 5.59
CA LYS A 408 2.87 -20.34 7.02
C LYS A 408 1.69 -21.28 7.29
N LYS A 409 0.57 -21.12 6.57
CA LYS A 409 -0.70 -21.81 6.88
C LYS A 409 -1.10 -22.89 5.86
N GLY A 410 -0.31 -23.13 4.82
CA GLY A 410 -0.66 -24.08 3.76
C GLY A 410 -1.82 -23.60 2.87
N LEU A 411 -1.92 -22.29 2.64
CA LEU A 411 -2.89 -21.69 1.71
C LEU A 411 -2.34 -21.72 0.28
N LYS A 412 -3.21 -21.58 -0.71
CA LYS A 412 -2.80 -21.43 -2.12
C LYS A 412 -2.89 -19.98 -2.56
N LEU A 413 -1.82 -19.45 -3.13
CA LEU A 413 -1.85 -18.16 -3.84
C LEU A 413 -2.17 -18.40 -5.32
N ARG A 414 -3.24 -17.80 -5.81
CA ARG A 414 -3.69 -17.84 -7.22
C ARG A 414 -3.49 -16.44 -7.82
N VAL A 415 -3.18 -16.35 -9.12
CA VAL A 415 -2.84 -15.06 -9.75
C VAL A 415 -3.75 -14.78 -10.95
N ILE A 416 -4.38 -13.60 -10.96
CA ILE A 416 -5.23 -13.13 -12.06
C ILE A 416 -4.33 -12.66 -13.21
N PRO A 417 -4.41 -13.28 -14.40
CA PRO A 417 -3.57 -12.91 -15.53
C PRO A 417 -4.02 -11.59 -16.18
N VAL A 418 -3.11 -11.02 -16.96
CA VAL A 418 -3.35 -9.88 -17.84
C VAL A 418 -3.04 -10.23 -19.30
N ASP A 419 -3.65 -9.49 -20.22
CA ASP A 419 -3.27 -9.49 -21.64
C ASP A 419 -1.93 -8.78 -21.88
N ASP A 420 -1.56 -8.62 -23.15
CA ASP A 420 -0.29 -8.00 -23.56
C ASP A 420 -0.33 -6.46 -23.57
N ASP A 421 -1.51 -5.85 -23.39
CA ASP A 421 -1.68 -4.42 -23.10
C ASP A 421 -1.62 -4.12 -21.58
N GLY A 422 -1.74 -5.15 -20.75
CA GLY A 422 -1.72 -5.06 -19.29
C GLY A 422 -3.10 -4.88 -18.65
N GLN A 423 -4.19 -5.26 -19.33
CA GLN A 423 -5.55 -5.30 -18.79
C GLN A 423 -5.86 -6.63 -18.11
N ILE A 424 -6.71 -6.58 -17.07
CA ILE A 424 -7.19 -7.78 -16.36
C ILE A 424 -8.08 -8.63 -17.26
N LEU A 425 -7.75 -9.92 -17.39
CA LEU A 425 -8.58 -10.90 -18.07
C LEU A 425 -9.71 -11.38 -17.15
N LEU A 426 -10.87 -10.72 -17.23
CA LEU A 426 -12.03 -10.99 -16.38
C LEU A 426 -12.57 -12.43 -16.50
N ASP A 427 -12.54 -13.02 -17.70
CA ASP A 427 -12.98 -14.41 -17.89
C ASP A 427 -12.03 -15.42 -17.23
N GLU A 428 -10.74 -15.12 -17.18
CA GLU A 428 -9.76 -15.93 -16.44
C GLU A 428 -9.88 -15.71 -14.94
N TYR A 429 -10.16 -14.48 -14.50
CA TYR A 429 -10.50 -14.20 -13.10
C TYR A 429 -11.70 -15.00 -12.62
N ALA A 430 -12.79 -15.05 -13.41
CA ALA A 430 -13.97 -15.84 -13.10
C ALA A 430 -13.66 -17.32 -12.85
N LYS A 431 -12.75 -17.91 -13.64
CA LYS A 431 -12.30 -19.32 -13.51
C LYS A 431 -11.44 -19.59 -12.26
N LEU A 432 -10.87 -18.55 -11.64
CA LEU A 432 -10.13 -18.69 -10.38
C LEU A 432 -11.04 -18.74 -9.15
N LEU A 433 -12.21 -18.09 -9.22
CA LEU A 433 -13.14 -17.98 -8.11
C LEU A 433 -13.88 -19.30 -7.85
N ASN A 434 -13.80 -19.79 -6.61
CA ASN A 434 -14.44 -21.04 -6.18
C ASN A 434 -14.68 -21.03 -4.66
N SER A 435 -15.32 -22.08 -4.12
CA SER A 435 -15.68 -22.15 -2.69
C SER A 435 -14.49 -22.13 -1.71
N LYS A 436 -13.26 -22.37 -2.18
CA LYS A 436 -12.01 -22.23 -1.40
C LYS A 436 -11.41 -20.83 -1.49
N THR A 437 -11.84 -19.99 -2.44
CA THR A 437 -11.41 -18.59 -2.50
C THR A 437 -12.01 -17.85 -1.31
N LYS A 438 -11.16 -17.40 -0.38
CA LYS A 438 -11.60 -16.67 0.82
C LYS A 438 -11.23 -15.19 0.77
N LEU A 439 -10.22 -14.84 0.01
CA LEU A 439 -9.75 -13.47 -0.16
C LEU A 439 -9.36 -13.21 -1.61
N VAL A 440 -9.80 -12.08 -2.14
CA VAL A 440 -9.24 -11.47 -3.35
C VAL A 440 -8.58 -10.15 -2.95
N ALA A 441 -7.29 -10.01 -3.20
CA ALA A 441 -6.53 -8.80 -2.89
C ALA A 441 -5.91 -8.24 -4.17
N PHE A 442 -6.38 -7.09 -4.65
CA PHE A 442 -5.93 -6.55 -5.94
C PHE A 442 -5.81 -5.02 -5.95
N THR A 443 -5.04 -4.48 -6.89
CA THR A 443 -4.86 -3.03 -7.04
C THR A 443 -5.98 -2.39 -7.86
N GLN A 444 -6.40 -1.19 -7.47
CA GLN A 444 -7.31 -0.37 -8.27
C GLN A 444 -6.60 0.28 -9.47
N VAL A 445 -5.33 0.66 -9.31
CA VAL A 445 -4.51 1.32 -10.33
C VAL A 445 -3.06 0.84 -10.24
N SER A 446 -2.56 0.18 -11.29
CA SER A 446 -1.19 -0.35 -11.31
C SER A 446 -0.14 0.75 -11.22
N ASN A 447 0.80 0.63 -10.27
CA ASN A 447 1.89 1.59 -10.10
C ASN A 447 2.97 1.52 -11.21
N ALA A 448 2.98 0.45 -11.99
CA ALA A 448 3.92 0.22 -13.07
C ALA A 448 3.30 0.54 -14.43
N LEU A 449 2.10 0.03 -14.71
CA LEU A 449 1.47 0.16 -16.02
C LEU A 449 0.49 1.34 -16.13
N GLY A 450 0.01 1.86 -15.01
CA GLY A 450 -1.10 2.81 -14.94
C GLY A 450 -2.48 2.18 -15.08
N THR A 451 -2.61 0.91 -15.52
CA THR A 451 -3.89 0.21 -15.74
C THR A 451 -4.88 0.45 -14.60
N VAL A 452 -6.06 0.99 -14.90
CA VAL A 452 -7.21 1.06 -13.99
C VAL A 452 -7.97 -0.26 -14.09
N THR A 453 -8.11 -0.98 -12.97
CA THR A 453 -8.82 -2.26 -12.96
C THR A 453 -10.35 -2.04 -12.92
N PRO A 454 -11.15 -2.99 -13.46
CA PRO A 454 -12.62 -2.97 -13.36
C PRO A 454 -13.10 -3.33 -11.94
N ALA A 455 -12.63 -2.57 -10.94
CA ALA A 455 -12.66 -2.95 -9.54
C ALA A 455 -14.07 -3.26 -8.99
N LYS A 456 -15.09 -2.50 -9.41
CA LYS A 456 -16.50 -2.72 -9.05
C LYS A 456 -16.96 -4.14 -9.43
N GLN A 457 -16.79 -4.51 -10.70
CA GLN A 457 -17.14 -5.83 -11.20
C GLN A 457 -16.31 -6.92 -10.53
N MET A 458 -15.02 -6.66 -10.29
CA MET A 458 -14.14 -7.62 -9.62
C MET A 458 -14.54 -7.89 -8.17
N VAL A 459 -14.98 -6.87 -7.42
CA VAL A 459 -15.53 -7.01 -6.06
C VAL A 459 -16.82 -7.84 -6.08
N GLU A 460 -17.73 -7.53 -6.99
CA GLU A 460 -19.03 -8.22 -7.09
C GLU A 460 -18.87 -9.72 -7.40
N MET A 461 -17.95 -10.07 -8.31
CA MET A 461 -17.60 -11.45 -8.60
C MET A 461 -16.99 -12.17 -7.38
N ALA A 462 -16.08 -11.52 -6.65
CA ALA A 462 -15.48 -12.09 -5.42
C ALA A 462 -16.54 -12.36 -4.34
N HIS A 463 -17.44 -11.40 -4.13
CA HIS A 463 -18.53 -11.49 -3.17
C HIS A 463 -19.53 -12.58 -3.54
N ALA A 464 -19.85 -12.75 -4.83
CA ALA A 464 -20.68 -13.85 -5.32
C ALA A 464 -20.05 -15.24 -5.07
N ALA A 465 -18.72 -15.33 -5.01
CA ALA A 465 -17.98 -16.55 -4.63
C ALA A 465 -17.82 -16.72 -3.11
N GLY A 466 -18.28 -15.76 -2.29
CA GLY A 466 -18.15 -15.77 -0.83
C GLY A 466 -16.78 -15.31 -0.30
N ALA A 467 -15.92 -14.75 -1.15
CA ALA A 467 -14.62 -14.21 -0.76
C ALA A 467 -14.75 -12.77 -0.22
N LYS A 468 -13.85 -12.38 0.70
CA LYS A 468 -13.64 -10.98 1.07
C LYS A 468 -12.71 -10.28 0.08
N VAL A 469 -12.75 -8.93 0.03
CA VAL A 469 -11.95 -8.14 -0.91
C VAL A 469 -11.13 -7.04 -0.24
N LEU A 470 -9.82 -7.04 -0.47
CA LEU A 470 -8.93 -5.92 -0.18
C LEU A 470 -8.51 -5.21 -1.47
N LEU A 471 -8.71 -3.89 -1.53
CA LEU A 471 -8.31 -3.06 -2.66
C LEU A 471 -7.07 -2.22 -2.33
N ASP A 472 -5.97 -2.40 -3.07
CA ASP A 472 -4.83 -1.48 -3.01
C ASP A 472 -5.13 -0.23 -3.85
N GLY A 473 -5.59 0.82 -3.16
CA GLY A 473 -5.90 2.13 -3.71
C GLY A 473 -4.73 3.12 -3.65
N ALA A 474 -3.50 2.67 -3.39
CA ALA A 474 -2.37 3.58 -3.15
C ALA A 474 -1.99 4.47 -4.35
N GLN A 475 -2.47 4.19 -5.56
CA GLN A 475 -2.38 5.09 -6.72
C GLN A 475 -3.74 5.68 -7.15
N SER A 476 -4.87 5.01 -6.87
CA SER A 476 -6.16 5.51 -7.35
C SER A 476 -6.55 6.84 -6.70
N VAL A 477 -6.30 6.99 -5.40
CA VAL A 477 -6.68 8.17 -4.62
C VAL A 477 -6.12 9.50 -5.15
N SER A 478 -5.02 9.49 -5.89
CA SER A 478 -4.41 10.70 -6.48
C SER A 478 -4.84 11.01 -7.91
N HIS A 479 -5.44 10.04 -8.62
CA HIS A 479 -5.71 10.13 -10.06
C HIS A 479 -7.20 10.02 -10.40
N MET A 480 -8.02 9.49 -9.51
CA MET A 480 -9.45 9.28 -9.74
C MET A 480 -10.26 9.34 -8.44
N LYS A 481 -11.57 9.57 -8.56
CA LYS A 481 -12.49 9.44 -7.44
C LYS A 481 -12.52 8.00 -6.93
N VAL A 482 -12.43 7.84 -5.61
CA VAL A 482 -12.57 6.56 -4.92
C VAL A 482 -13.81 6.65 -4.02
N ASP A 483 -14.78 5.78 -4.29
CA ASP A 483 -16.03 5.68 -3.53
C ASP A 483 -16.14 4.25 -2.99
N VAL A 484 -15.84 4.06 -1.70
CA VAL A 484 -15.84 2.73 -1.06
C VAL A 484 -17.26 2.17 -0.91
N SER A 485 -18.27 3.04 -0.78
CA SER A 485 -19.68 2.64 -0.72
C SER A 485 -20.18 2.09 -2.07
N TYR A 486 -19.78 2.72 -3.18
CA TYR A 486 -20.05 2.21 -4.54
C TYR A 486 -19.25 0.94 -4.84
N LEU A 487 -17.94 0.95 -4.58
CA LEU A 487 -17.05 -0.19 -4.82
C LEU A 487 -17.44 -1.42 -3.99
N ASN A 488 -17.97 -1.20 -2.77
CA ASN A 488 -18.32 -2.23 -1.79
C ASN A 488 -17.15 -3.14 -1.37
N ALA A 489 -15.90 -2.73 -1.58
CA ALA A 489 -14.72 -3.46 -1.09
C ALA A 489 -14.78 -3.63 0.44
N ASP A 490 -14.28 -4.74 0.97
CA ASP A 490 -14.30 -4.99 2.42
C ASP A 490 -13.20 -4.22 3.16
N TRP A 491 -12.07 -4.02 2.48
CA TRP A 491 -11.03 -3.05 2.87
C TRP A 491 -10.51 -2.29 1.65
N LEU A 492 -10.04 -1.06 1.87
CA LEU A 492 -9.26 -0.27 0.92
C LEU A 492 -8.07 0.35 1.64
N VAL A 493 -6.89 0.33 1.02
CA VAL A 493 -5.67 0.92 1.60
C VAL A 493 -5.09 2.04 0.72
N PHE A 494 -4.54 3.08 1.34
CA PHE A 494 -3.72 4.08 0.63
C PHE A 494 -2.62 4.69 1.50
N SER A 495 -1.66 5.39 0.87
CA SER A 495 -0.56 6.09 1.55
C SER A 495 -0.65 7.61 1.36
N GLY A 496 -0.53 8.38 2.44
CA GLY A 496 -0.64 9.84 2.42
C GLY A 496 0.38 10.52 1.50
N HIS A 497 1.60 9.99 1.45
CA HIS A 497 2.69 10.55 0.63
C HIS A 497 2.46 10.48 -0.89
N LYS A 498 1.45 9.71 -1.35
CA LYS A 498 1.03 9.67 -2.76
C LYS A 498 -0.14 10.61 -3.07
N ILE A 499 -0.93 10.97 -2.06
CA ILE A 499 -2.00 11.96 -2.16
C ILE A 499 -1.56 13.34 -1.62
N PHE A 500 -0.34 13.76 -1.98
CA PHE A 500 0.24 15.09 -1.69
C PHE A 500 0.42 15.42 -0.19
N GLY A 501 0.07 14.48 0.69
CA GLY A 501 0.22 14.57 2.14
C GLY A 501 1.60 14.12 2.64
N PRO A 502 1.82 14.12 3.96
CA PRO A 502 3.10 13.78 4.57
C PRO A 502 3.55 12.33 4.33
N THR A 503 4.82 12.05 4.63
CA THR A 503 5.35 10.70 4.80
C THR A 503 4.85 10.06 6.09
N GLY A 504 5.05 8.75 6.27
CA GLY A 504 4.79 8.11 7.57
C GLY A 504 3.32 8.02 7.99
N ILE A 505 2.38 8.34 7.08
CA ILE A 505 0.94 8.23 7.28
C ILE A 505 0.26 7.58 6.07
N GLY A 506 -0.82 6.85 6.33
CA GLY A 506 -1.71 6.21 5.40
C GLY A 506 -2.94 5.70 6.12
N VAL A 507 -3.81 5.03 5.37
CA VAL A 507 -5.17 4.70 5.82
C VAL A 507 -5.50 3.27 5.45
N VAL A 508 -6.21 2.59 6.35
CA VAL A 508 -7.08 1.45 6.04
C VAL A 508 -8.52 1.92 6.21
N TYR A 509 -9.27 1.93 5.12
CA TYR A 509 -10.72 1.78 5.18
C TYR A 509 -11.04 0.30 5.40
N GLY A 510 -11.97 0.00 6.30
CA GLY A 510 -12.59 -1.32 6.42
C GLY A 510 -13.99 -1.22 6.99
N LYS A 511 -14.90 -2.10 6.54
CA LYS A 511 -16.29 -2.11 7.04
C LYS A 511 -16.32 -2.27 8.56
N GLU A 512 -17.10 -1.44 9.26
CA GLU A 512 -17.03 -1.28 10.72
C GLU A 512 -17.23 -2.61 11.48
N ASP A 513 -18.23 -3.41 11.09
CA ASP A 513 -18.48 -4.72 11.70
C ASP A 513 -17.28 -5.68 11.52
N LEU A 514 -16.71 -5.71 10.31
CA LEU A 514 -15.58 -6.56 9.96
C LEU A 514 -14.29 -6.14 10.69
N LEU A 515 -14.07 -4.84 10.90
CA LEU A 515 -12.98 -4.34 11.75
C LEU A 515 -13.20 -4.68 13.24
N ASN A 516 -14.44 -4.81 13.70
CA ASN A 516 -14.75 -5.19 15.08
C ASN A 516 -14.71 -6.71 15.31
N GLU A 517 -14.87 -7.53 14.27
CA GLU A 517 -14.58 -8.98 14.26
C GLU A 517 -13.09 -9.31 14.25
N MET A 518 -12.24 -8.36 13.86
CA MET A 518 -10.80 -8.55 13.68
C MET A 518 -10.00 -8.48 14.99
N GLU A 519 -9.07 -9.42 15.16
CA GLU A 519 -8.08 -9.43 16.26
C GLU A 519 -7.14 -8.21 16.20
N PRO A 520 -6.65 -7.67 17.32
CA PRO A 520 -5.68 -6.59 17.29
C PRO A 520 -4.38 -6.93 16.55
N TYR A 521 -3.84 -5.99 15.78
CA TYR A 521 -2.60 -6.18 15.01
C TYR A 521 -1.33 -5.82 15.81
N GLN A 522 -1.31 -4.62 16.38
CA GLN A 522 -0.28 -4.14 17.31
C GLN A 522 -0.94 -3.93 18.68
N SER A 523 -0.20 -4.14 19.76
CA SER A 523 -0.71 -4.09 21.14
C SER A 523 0.05 -3.07 21.99
N GLY A 524 -0.67 -2.38 22.87
CA GLY A 524 -0.10 -1.36 23.75
C GLY A 524 -1.17 -0.45 24.34
N GLY A 525 -0.78 0.74 24.78
CA GLY A 525 -1.75 1.78 25.16
C GLY A 525 -2.61 2.24 23.97
N ASN A 526 -3.62 3.06 24.25
CA ASN A 526 -4.57 3.63 23.26
C ASN A 526 -5.58 2.66 22.62
N MET A 527 -5.21 1.39 22.44
CA MET A 527 -6.07 0.36 21.85
C MET A 527 -6.84 -0.50 22.88
N ILE A 528 -6.50 -0.36 24.17
CA ILE A 528 -7.16 -1.01 25.31
C ILE A 528 -8.26 -0.13 25.90
N GLN A 529 -9.37 -0.76 26.32
CA GLN A 529 -10.42 -0.17 27.14
C GLN A 529 -10.14 -0.41 28.63
N ASP A 530 -9.68 -1.62 28.98
CA ASP A 530 -9.42 -2.08 30.35
C ASP A 530 -8.30 -3.13 30.33
N VAL A 531 -7.46 -3.14 31.38
CA VAL A 531 -6.27 -4.01 31.49
C VAL A 531 -6.08 -4.46 32.94
N THR A 532 -6.25 -5.75 33.17
CA THR A 532 -5.76 -6.44 34.37
C THR A 532 -4.64 -7.42 33.99
N PHE A 533 -4.11 -8.18 34.96
CA PHE A 533 -3.15 -9.25 34.64
C PHE A 533 -3.85 -10.52 34.10
N GLU A 534 -5.16 -10.63 34.34
CA GLU A 534 -6.01 -11.77 34.02
C GLU A 534 -6.81 -11.58 32.73
N GLU A 535 -7.20 -10.33 32.41
CA GLU A 535 -8.07 -10.00 31.27
C GLU A 535 -7.61 -8.68 30.60
N ILE A 536 -7.68 -8.63 29.27
CA ILE A 536 -7.47 -7.41 28.49
C ILE A 536 -8.73 -7.18 27.64
N LYS A 537 -9.36 -6.02 27.79
CA LYS A 537 -10.50 -5.61 26.97
C LYS A 537 -10.04 -4.56 25.96
N TYR A 538 -10.28 -4.82 24.69
CA TYR A 538 -9.90 -3.93 23.59
C TYR A 538 -11.01 -2.94 23.24
N HIS A 539 -10.62 -1.76 22.76
CA HIS A 539 -11.57 -0.86 22.12
C HIS A 539 -12.16 -1.47 20.83
N LYS A 540 -13.21 -0.82 20.32
CA LYS A 540 -13.70 -1.02 18.95
C LYS A 540 -12.77 -0.35 17.92
N ALA A 541 -13.02 -0.60 16.65
CA ALA A 541 -12.45 0.22 15.58
C ALA A 541 -12.83 1.71 15.75
N PRO A 542 -11.94 2.67 15.42
CA PRO A 542 -10.63 2.46 14.81
C PRO A 542 -9.53 2.21 15.85
N ASN A 543 -9.70 2.68 17.10
CA ASN A 543 -8.70 2.66 18.16
C ASN A 543 -8.12 1.27 18.46
N ARG A 544 -8.88 0.17 18.25
CA ARG A 544 -8.38 -1.22 18.31
C ARG A 544 -7.06 -1.44 17.56
N PHE A 545 -6.82 -0.70 16.49
CA PHE A 545 -5.67 -0.85 15.60
C PHE A 545 -4.63 0.27 15.71
N GLU A 546 -4.92 1.33 16.47
CA GLU A 546 -4.06 2.50 16.66
C GLU A 546 -3.32 2.40 18.00
N ALA A 547 -2.44 1.42 18.11
CA ALA A 547 -1.67 1.13 19.32
C ALA A 547 -0.57 2.18 19.58
N GLY A 548 -0.46 2.65 20.83
CA GLY A 548 0.52 3.65 21.23
C GLY A 548 0.11 5.09 20.88
N THR A 549 1.08 5.99 20.79
CA THR A 549 0.87 7.35 20.28
C THR A 549 0.93 7.31 18.75
N GLY A 550 -0.17 7.69 18.09
CA GLY A 550 -0.26 7.74 16.63
C GLY A 550 0.59 8.86 16.00
N ASN A 551 0.67 8.88 14.68
CA ASN A 551 1.36 9.93 13.93
C ASN A 551 0.44 11.16 13.74
N ILE A 552 0.24 11.91 14.83
CA ILE A 552 -0.79 12.96 14.96
C ILE A 552 -0.61 14.07 13.91
N ALA A 553 0.58 14.66 13.83
CA ALA A 553 0.86 15.79 12.93
C ALA A 553 0.68 15.41 11.45
N ASP A 554 1.12 14.20 11.07
CA ASP A 554 1.04 13.77 9.68
C ASP A 554 -0.38 13.34 9.27
N ALA A 555 -1.20 12.82 10.20
CA ALA A 555 -2.63 12.62 9.98
C ALA A 555 -3.34 13.97 9.73
N ILE A 556 -3.03 14.98 10.55
CA ILE A 556 -3.55 16.35 10.37
C ILE A 556 -3.09 16.95 9.03
N GLY A 557 -1.83 16.77 8.65
CA GLY A 557 -1.27 17.17 7.36
C GLY A 557 -1.89 16.42 6.17
N LEU A 558 -2.24 15.15 6.33
CA LEU A 558 -3.00 14.37 5.35
C LEU A 558 -4.41 14.98 5.17
N GLY A 559 -5.08 15.37 6.25
CA GLY A 559 -6.35 16.10 6.19
C GLY A 559 -6.27 17.36 5.32
N ALA A 560 -5.21 18.16 5.47
CA ALA A 560 -4.98 19.35 4.64
C ALA A 560 -4.66 19.02 3.16
N ALA A 561 -4.08 17.85 2.89
CA ALA A 561 -3.82 17.39 1.52
C ALA A 561 -5.12 16.97 0.82
N LEU A 562 -6.01 16.28 1.54
CA LEU A 562 -7.35 15.93 1.06
C LEU A 562 -8.22 17.17 0.83
N ASP A 563 -8.14 18.18 1.70
CA ASP A 563 -8.81 19.49 1.45
C ASP A 563 -8.29 20.13 0.15
N TYR A 564 -6.97 20.13 -0.07
CA TYR A 564 -6.35 20.74 -1.25
C TYR A 564 -6.81 20.06 -2.55
N VAL A 565 -6.79 18.73 -2.59
CA VAL A 565 -7.27 17.93 -3.73
C VAL A 565 -8.78 18.13 -3.94
N SER A 566 -9.58 18.10 -2.86
CA SER A 566 -11.04 18.27 -2.95
C SER A 566 -11.44 19.67 -3.41
N LYS A 567 -10.67 20.71 -3.06
CA LYS A 567 -10.87 22.09 -3.51
C LYS A 567 -10.66 22.26 -5.02
N ILE A 568 -9.73 21.52 -5.62
CA ILE A 568 -9.52 21.49 -7.07
C ILE A 568 -10.59 20.62 -7.76
N GLY A 569 -10.98 19.51 -7.10
CA GLY A 569 -11.90 18.50 -7.62
C GLY A 569 -11.13 17.35 -8.25
N ILE A 570 -11.27 16.14 -7.69
CA ILE A 570 -10.54 14.94 -8.15
C ILE A 570 -10.95 14.54 -9.57
N GLU A 571 -12.18 14.82 -9.98
CA GLU A 571 -12.67 14.62 -11.34
C GLU A 571 -11.97 15.56 -12.35
N VAL A 572 -11.70 16.82 -11.97
CA VAL A 572 -10.97 17.79 -12.81
C VAL A 572 -9.50 17.41 -12.93
N ILE A 573 -8.89 16.99 -11.81
CA ILE A 573 -7.53 16.43 -11.76
C ILE A 573 -7.42 15.23 -12.72
N GLY A 574 -8.32 14.26 -12.63
CA GLY A 574 -8.30 13.07 -13.49
C GLY A 574 -8.46 13.40 -14.98
N GLN A 575 -9.33 14.37 -15.33
CA GLN A 575 -9.49 14.84 -16.70
C GLN A 575 -8.21 15.51 -17.24
N TYR A 576 -7.58 16.39 -16.46
CA TYR A 576 -6.35 17.06 -16.88
C TYR A 576 -5.18 16.10 -17.00
N GLU A 577 -5.03 15.17 -16.04
CA GLU A 577 -3.98 14.15 -16.09
C GLU A 577 -4.16 13.16 -17.25
N HIS A 578 -5.40 12.85 -17.63
CA HIS A 578 -5.69 12.05 -18.82
C HIS A 578 -5.30 12.79 -20.12
N PHE A 579 -5.65 14.08 -20.24
CA PHE A 579 -5.18 14.92 -21.35
C PHE A 579 -3.65 14.94 -21.45
N LEU A 580 -2.95 15.11 -20.32
CA LEU A 580 -1.49 15.18 -20.29
C LEU A 580 -0.84 13.82 -20.58
N LEU A 581 -1.46 12.72 -20.14
CA LEU A 581 -1.09 11.35 -20.48
C LEU A 581 -1.20 11.10 -21.99
N ASP A 582 -2.29 11.53 -22.63
CA ASP A 582 -2.52 11.31 -24.07
C ASP A 582 -1.54 12.13 -24.91
N TYR A 583 -1.32 13.40 -24.53
CA TYR A 583 -0.29 14.26 -25.11
C TYR A 583 1.09 13.59 -25.09
N ALA A 584 1.53 13.17 -23.89
CA ALA A 584 2.81 12.51 -23.70
C ALA A 584 2.88 11.15 -24.43
N THR A 585 1.81 10.37 -24.43
CA THR A 585 1.74 9.07 -25.11
C THR A 585 1.89 9.21 -26.63
N ASN A 586 1.20 10.18 -27.24
CA ASN A 586 1.23 10.38 -28.69
C ASN A 586 2.57 10.92 -29.18
N LEU A 587 3.27 11.74 -28.39
CA LEU A 587 4.64 12.15 -28.69
C LEU A 587 5.65 11.02 -28.46
N LEU A 588 5.53 10.28 -27.36
CA LEU A 588 6.47 9.22 -26.97
C LEU A 588 6.45 8.03 -27.97
N LYS A 589 5.30 7.73 -28.57
CA LYS A 589 5.15 6.75 -29.66
C LYS A 589 5.91 7.11 -30.95
N GLN A 590 6.23 8.38 -31.18
CA GLN A 590 6.91 8.82 -32.40
C GLN A 590 8.43 8.58 -32.36
N ILE A 591 8.99 8.26 -31.20
CA ILE A 591 10.44 8.11 -31.00
C ILE A 591 10.90 6.70 -31.42
N PRO A 592 11.78 6.54 -32.43
CA PRO A 592 12.14 5.24 -32.97
C PRO A 592 12.79 4.30 -31.94
N GLY A 593 12.18 3.14 -31.74
CA GLY A 593 12.61 2.13 -30.79
C GLY A 593 12.14 2.37 -29.35
N VAL A 594 11.24 3.32 -29.08
CA VAL A 594 10.48 3.31 -27.84
C VAL A 594 9.49 2.14 -27.87
N ARG A 595 9.43 1.39 -26.76
CA ARG A 595 8.36 0.43 -26.48
C ARG A 595 7.68 0.83 -25.18
N LEU A 596 6.38 1.13 -25.25
CA LEU A 596 5.55 1.34 -24.08
C LEU A 596 5.29 0.00 -23.36
N ILE A 597 5.22 0.04 -22.04
CA ILE A 597 4.95 -1.09 -21.15
C ILE A 597 3.68 -0.75 -20.37
N GLY A 598 2.56 -1.33 -20.77
CA GLY A 598 1.23 -0.98 -20.24
C GLY A 598 0.50 0.01 -21.15
N THR A 599 -0.29 -0.52 -22.07
CA THR A 599 -1.08 0.19 -23.10
C THR A 599 -2.59 0.04 -22.93
N ALA A 600 -3.01 -0.51 -21.78
CA ALA A 600 -4.38 -0.52 -21.26
C ALA A 600 -5.17 0.75 -21.58
N ALA A 601 -6.31 0.59 -22.26
CA ALA A 601 -7.19 1.69 -22.70
C ALA A 601 -7.61 2.64 -21.57
N ASN A 602 -7.91 2.11 -20.38
CA ASN A 602 -8.16 2.90 -19.18
C ASN A 602 -6.93 2.84 -18.27
N LYS A 603 -6.20 3.96 -18.16
CA LYS A 603 -5.01 4.04 -17.31
C LYS A 603 -4.83 5.43 -16.70
N ALA A 604 -4.23 5.46 -15.51
CA ALA A 604 -3.71 6.67 -14.90
C ALA A 604 -2.45 7.16 -15.62
N SER A 605 -1.97 8.34 -15.21
CA SER A 605 -0.88 9.15 -15.76
C SER A 605 0.54 8.55 -15.60
N VAL A 606 0.70 7.25 -15.88
CA VAL A 606 1.95 6.48 -15.76
C VAL A 606 2.40 5.94 -17.13
N LEU A 607 3.63 6.24 -17.52
CA LEU A 607 4.18 6.01 -18.87
C LEU A 607 5.39 5.09 -18.87
N SER A 608 5.31 3.90 -18.27
CA SER A 608 6.45 2.96 -18.31
C SER A 608 6.86 2.63 -19.75
N PHE A 609 8.17 2.71 -20.03
CA PHE A 609 8.73 2.42 -21.35
C PHE A 609 10.17 1.88 -21.28
N ASN A 610 10.63 1.33 -22.40
CA ASN A 610 12.05 1.07 -22.68
C ASN A 610 12.43 1.73 -24.02
N LEU A 611 13.72 2.04 -24.20
CA LEU A 611 14.26 2.64 -25.44
C LEU A 611 15.32 1.72 -26.05
N GLN A 612 15.07 1.21 -27.25
CA GLN A 612 15.97 0.30 -27.97
C GLN A 612 17.35 0.93 -28.21
N GLY A 613 18.39 0.19 -27.80
CA GLY A 613 19.79 0.61 -27.89
C GLY A 613 20.32 1.35 -26.66
N PHE A 614 19.51 1.48 -25.59
CA PHE A 614 19.88 2.11 -24.33
C PHE A 614 19.40 1.26 -23.15
N THR A 615 20.20 1.24 -22.09
CA THR A 615 19.78 0.79 -20.76
C THR A 615 18.84 1.82 -20.14
N ASN A 616 17.94 1.38 -19.25
CA ASN A 616 17.07 2.30 -18.53
C ASN A 616 17.87 3.30 -17.68
N GLU A 617 19.05 2.89 -17.18
CA GLU A 617 20.02 3.71 -16.47
C GLU A 617 20.55 4.88 -17.33
N GLU A 618 21.01 4.61 -18.56
CA GLU A 618 21.44 5.65 -19.51
C GLU A 618 20.32 6.66 -19.80
N VAL A 619 19.08 6.19 -19.97
CA VAL A 619 17.91 7.05 -20.20
C VAL A 619 17.63 7.93 -18.97
N GLY A 620 17.61 7.34 -17.77
CA GLY A 620 17.41 8.08 -16.52
C GLY A 620 18.49 9.14 -16.28
N GLN A 621 19.75 8.81 -16.54
CA GLN A 621 20.87 9.75 -16.44
C GLN A 621 20.81 10.87 -17.48
N ALA A 622 20.34 10.61 -18.69
CA ALA A 622 20.12 11.64 -19.71
C ALA A 622 19.00 12.61 -19.31
N LEU A 623 17.89 12.09 -18.78
CA LEU A 623 16.77 12.88 -18.27
C LEU A 623 17.15 13.74 -17.06
N ASN A 624 17.86 13.16 -16.09
CA ASN A 624 18.32 13.88 -14.90
C ASN A 624 19.23 15.08 -15.24
N LYS A 625 20.06 14.98 -16.28
CA LYS A 625 20.91 16.09 -16.76
C LYS A 625 20.13 17.30 -17.28
N GLU A 626 18.90 17.09 -17.74
CA GLU A 626 17.99 18.16 -18.17
C GLU A 626 17.00 18.58 -17.06
N GLY A 627 17.21 18.14 -15.81
CA GLY A 627 16.38 18.48 -14.65
C GLY A 627 15.14 17.58 -14.46
N ILE A 628 15.00 16.52 -15.27
CA ILE A 628 13.83 15.64 -15.25
C ILE A 628 14.07 14.44 -14.32
N ALA A 629 13.29 14.37 -13.24
CA ALA A 629 13.28 13.27 -12.30
C ALA A 629 12.28 12.19 -12.73
N VAL A 630 12.78 11.03 -13.19
CA VAL A 630 12.00 9.79 -13.42
C VAL A 630 12.59 8.66 -12.57
N ARG A 631 11.83 7.57 -12.41
CA ARG A 631 12.38 6.35 -11.80
C ARG A 631 12.71 5.29 -12.84
N THR A 632 13.86 4.67 -12.69
CA THR A 632 14.29 3.49 -13.43
C THR A 632 14.20 2.25 -12.52
N GLY A 633 14.13 1.05 -13.09
CA GLY A 633 14.21 -0.20 -12.34
C GLY A 633 12.90 -1.00 -12.36
N HIS A 634 12.67 -1.79 -11.30
CA HIS A 634 11.58 -2.78 -11.26
C HIS A 634 10.29 -2.28 -10.58
N HIS A 635 10.26 -1.01 -10.16
CA HIS A 635 9.12 -0.30 -9.53
C HIS A 635 8.38 -1.08 -8.42
N CYS A 636 9.05 -1.99 -7.71
CA CYS A 636 8.42 -2.93 -6.77
C CYS A 636 7.23 -3.71 -7.38
N ALA A 637 7.32 -4.07 -8.66
CA ALA A 637 6.29 -4.75 -9.44
C ALA A 637 6.92 -5.76 -10.43
N GLN A 638 7.90 -6.55 -9.97
CA GLN A 638 8.64 -7.49 -10.82
C GLN A 638 7.74 -8.51 -11.56
N PRO A 639 6.67 -9.08 -10.97
CA PRO A 639 5.82 -10.06 -11.66
C PRO A 639 5.12 -9.51 -12.90
N ILE A 640 4.60 -8.28 -12.87
CA ILE A 640 3.99 -7.67 -14.06
C ILE A 640 5.05 -7.35 -15.10
N LEU A 641 6.18 -6.73 -14.73
CA LEU A 641 7.24 -6.42 -15.70
C LEU A 641 7.71 -7.68 -16.45
N ARG A 642 7.90 -8.79 -15.72
CA ARG A 642 8.23 -10.10 -16.31
C ARG A 642 7.15 -10.63 -17.24
N ARG A 643 5.86 -10.49 -16.88
CA ARG A 643 4.72 -10.82 -17.75
C ARG A 643 4.69 -9.97 -19.03
N MET A 644 5.23 -8.75 -19.00
CA MET A 644 5.45 -7.88 -20.17
C MET A 644 6.82 -8.11 -20.85
N GLY A 645 7.57 -9.15 -20.46
CA GLY A 645 8.85 -9.53 -21.08
C GLY A 645 10.04 -8.64 -20.71
N VAL A 646 10.02 -7.91 -19.59
CA VAL A 646 11.12 -7.01 -19.15
C VAL A 646 11.41 -7.13 -17.65
N GLU A 647 12.66 -6.94 -17.22
CA GLU A 647 12.99 -6.90 -15.77
C GLU A 647 12.84 -5.50 -15.17
N THR A 648 13.02 -4.45 -15.99
CA THR A 648 13.00 -3.05 -15.55
C THR A 648 12.46 -2.12 -16.64
N ALA A 649 11.89 -0.98 -16.26
CA ALA A 649 11.46 0.08 -17.16
C ALA A 649 11.98 1.46 -16.70
N VAL A 650 11.86 2.45 -17.58
CA VAL A 650 11.84 3.87 -17.21
C VAL A 650 10.39 4.24 -16.99
N ARG A 651 10.07 4.90 -15.87
CA ARG A 651 8.69 5.29 -15.51
C ARG A 651 8.62 6.77 -15.18
N PRO A 652 8.34 7.64 -16.17
CA PRO A 652 7.64 8.88 -15.95
C PRO A 652 6.23 8.58 -15.42
N SER A 653 5.84 9.33 -14.41
CA SER A 653 4.52 9.31 -13.79
C SER A 653 4.19 10.74 -13.44
N LEU A 654 3.10 11.25 -14.02
CA LEU A 654 2.77 12.67 -14.00
C LEU A 654 1.77 12.94 -12.86
N ALA A 655 1.56 14.21 -12.57
CA ALA A 655 0.53 14.71 -11.67
C ALA A 655 -0.03 16.02 -12.22
N PHE A 656 -1.17 16.47 -11.70
CA PHE A 656 -1.89 17.64 -12.18
C PHE A 656 -1.13 18.99 -12.13
N TYR A 657 0.02 19.08 -11.45
CA TYR A 657 0.93 20.24 -11.51
C TYR A 657 1.98 20.18 -12.63
N ASN A 658 2.09 19.06 -13.35
CA ASN A 658 2.92 18.96 -14.53
C ASN A 658 2.25 19.64 -15.73
N THR A 659 3.03 20.04 -16.72
CA THR A 659 2.52 20.79 -17.89
C THR A 659 2.91 20.11 -19.21
N THR A 660 2.32 20.55 -20.33
CA THR A 660 2.74 20.08 -21.67
C THR A 660 4.20 20.45 -21.95
N GLN A 661 4.67 21.61 -21.49
CA GLN A 661 6.08 22.00 -21.64
C GLN A 661 7.03 21.12 -20.81
N ASP A 662 6.61 20.64 -19.62
CA ASP A 662 7.38 19.62 -18.89
C ASP A 662 7.53 18.33 -19.73
N VAL A 663 6.48 17.95 -20.48
CA VAL A 663 6.48 16.80 -21.39
C VAL A 663 7.34 17.06 -22.62
N ASP A 664 7.28 18.26 -23.22
CA ASP A 664 8.05 18.62 -24.40
C ASP A 664 9.56 18.50 -24.14
N VAL A 665 10.05 19.01 -23.00
CA VAL A 665 11.47 18.88 -22.60
C VAL A 665 11.88 17.41 -22.42
N PHE A 666 10.97 16.56 -21.91
CA PHE A 666 11.19 15.11 -21.82
C PHE A 666 11.29 14.44 -23.19
N ILE A 667 10.37 14.73 -24.11
CA ILE A 667 10.38 14.20 -25.48
C ILE A 667 11.61 14.67 -26.25
N GLU A 668 11.96 15.95 -26.18
CA GLU A 668 13.19 16.50 -26.75
C GLU A 668 14.44 15.77 -26.25
N THR A 669 14.50 15.46 -24.94
CA THR A 669 15.66 14.80 -24.33
C THR A 669 15.84 13.38 -24.85
N LEU A 670 14.74 12.65 -25.07
CA LEU A 670 14.77 11.32 -25.68
C LEU A 670 15.19 11.37 -27.17
N TRP A 671 14.72 12.37 -27.93
CA TRP A 671 15.21 12.60 -29.30
C TRP A 671 16.70 12.94 -29.35
N LYS A 672 17.17 13.84 -28.46
CA LYS A 672 18.60 14.18 -28.32
C LYS A 672 19.44 12.95 -27.95
N LEU A 673 18.91 12.03 -27.14
CA LEU A 673 19.57 10.78 -26.78
C LEU A 673 19.66 9.83 -28.00
N LYS A 674 18.58 9.68 -28.75
CA LYS A 674 18.55 8.83 -29.96
C LYS A 674 19.50 9.34 -31.05
N ASN A 675 19.46 10.65 -31.34
CA ASN A 675 20.23 11.29 -32.41
C ASN A 675 21.74 11.39 -32.12
N LYS A 676 22.21 11.08 -30.91
CA LYS A 676 23.65 11.03 -30.56
C LYS A 676 24.31 9.68 -30.81
N LYS A 677 23.54 8.65 -31.18
CA LYS A 677 23.99 7.25 -31.33
C LYS A 677 23.77 6.71 -32.76
N VAL A 678 23.35 7.60 -33.67
CA VAL A 678 23.32 7.46 -35.13
C VAL A 678 24.43 8.35 -35.69
#